data_AF-A0A272EZ34-F1
#
_entry.id   AF-A0A272EZ34-F1
#
_cell.length_a   1.000
_cell.length_b   1.000
_cell.length_c   1.000
_cell.angle_alpha   90.00
_cell.angle_beta   90.00
_cell.angle_gamma   90.00
#
_symmetry.space_group_name_H-M   'P 1'
#
loop_
_entity.id
_entity.type
_entity.pdbx_description
1 polymer ?
#
loop_
_entity_poly.entity_id
_entity_poly.type
_entity_poly.pdbx_seq_one_letter_code
_entity_poly.pdbx_strand_id
1 'polypeptide(L)'
;MKTNKKPRLARIRAADPFYAREAERYEFPLPSREYIQQLLGDARAPMPVEALAELLAIRADEQEAFTRRLGAMERAGQLMRNRRGAYILPDKADLIRGRVEGHPDGFGFLVPDDGGEDLFLGPRAMREVLHGDRVLVRVIGADQRGRREAKIIEVLERANERVVGRVAVEAGVAYVIAENRRISQGILLAPGGKQKPRAGQVVSVDLLQQPSQYSQPIGQIVETLGNYADDGMEIEIALRKHDLPFEFSDEVKAEAKKLPAAVRKKDWQWEGGAREDIRHLPLVTIDGETAKDFDDAVYCEKQGRGYRLLVAIADVSHYVTPGSALDVEGLARGNSVYFPRRVIPMLPEKLSNGLCSLNPEVERLCMVCDMSINASGVIKAYRFYPAVMFSHARLTYTKVAAMLYGDEAGQRDEALRAEHAPLLPHLETLDVLFRILLKARAKRGAIEFETVETKMIFDEQGKIERIVPESRNDAHRLIEECMLAANVCASEYLQKNKHPALFRVHEAPTPEKLGKLREFLAEFGLGLGGGDSPRAADFAKVVDKIKDRPDARLIQTVMLRTMQQAVYSPENVGHFGLAFDAYTHFTSPIRRYPDLLVHRAIKAVLRGVKYQPSTGPVELLRDTRRKKGGKPTPEAFARAERETARKRALAEKNDIWEDIGVHCSQTERRADEASRDVETWLKCFYMQDRIGEQYAGSVTAVTSFGIFVTLDELFVEGLVHISDLGADYFHYDEARHALVGERTGQQFRLSDRVEVEVVRVDLESRKIDFRLIDAAMPATRRTGKTARDRQRDAETGEAPGWRELAGLPAGSSPRKALDDLASRPGATRASKTRSSQPAAPDDKKKGSRRG
;
A
#
# COMPACT_ATOMS: atom_id res chain seq x y z
N MET A 1 43.68 -45.67 -50.54
CA MET A 1 43.58 -44.22 -50.82
C MET A 1 42.21 -43.86 -51.38
N LYS A 2 41.30 -43.35 -50.55
CA LYS A 2 40.27 -42.36 -50.94
C LYS A 2 40.18 -41.38 -49.77
N THR A 3 40.40 -40.11 -50.10
CA THR A 3 40.75 -39.01 -49.21
C THR A 3 39.58 -38.61 -48.32
N ASN A 4 39.72 -38.72 -47.00
CA ASN A 4 38.80 -38.13 -46.04
C ASN A 4 39.15 -36.63 -45.86
N LYS A 5 38.87 -35.82 -46.90
CA LYS A 5 38.91 -34.36 -46.77
C LYS A 5 37.62 -33.93 -46.08
N LYS A 6 37.71 -33.40 -44.86
CA LYS A 6 36.60 -32.65 -44.23
C LYS A 6 36.06 -31.67 -45.27
N PRO A 7 34.74 -31.66 -45.57
CA PRO A 7 34.19 -30.75 -46.55
C PRO A 7 34.49 -29.31 -46.10
N ARG A 8 34.98 -28.50 -47.04
CA ARG A 8 35.37 -27.11 -46.78
C ARG A 8 34.11 -26.35 -46.39
N LEU A 9 33.99 -25.97 -45.11
CA LEU A 9 32.84 -25.25 -44.59
C LEU A 9 32.61 -23.99 -45.44
N ALA A 10 31.36 -23.75 -45.87
CA ALA A 10 31.02 -22.59 -46.68
C ALA A 10 31.44 -21.31 -45.96
N ARG A 11 31.97 -20.34 -46.71
CA ARG A 11 32.51 -19.07 -46.18
C ARG A 11 31.49 -18.32 -45.30
N ILE A 12 30.20 -18.50 -45.60
CA ILE A 12 29.07 -17.93 -44.87
C ILE A 12 28.83 -18.59 -43.50
N ARG A 13 29.12 -19.89 -43.33
CA ARG A 13 29.05 -20.58 -42.03
C ARG A 13 30.27 -20.29 -41.16
N ALA A 14 31.43 -20.05 -41.79
CA ALA A 14 32.63 -19.61 -41.09
C ALA A 14 32.53 -18.16 -40.56
N ALA A 15 31.56 -17.38 -41.08
CA ALA A 15 31.27 -16.03 -40.61
C ALA A 15 30.33 -15.99 -39.38
N ASP A 16 29.81 -17.15 -38.94
CA ASP A 16 29.03 -17.24 -37.70
C ASP A 16 29.94 -16.95 -36.49
N PRO A 17 29.75 -15.83 -35.77
CA PRO A 17 30.63 -15.43 -34.67
C PRO A 17 30.56 -16.38 -33.46
N PHE A 18 29.57 -17.28 -33.42
CA PHE A 18 29.39 -18.28 -32.38
C PHE A 18 29.65 -19.72 -32.88
N TYR A 19 30.22 -19.89 -34.08
CA TYR A 19 30.50 -21.21 -34.66
C TYR A 19 31.31 -22.12 -33.72
N ALA A 20 32.36 -21.58 -33.09
CA ALA A 20 33.22 -22.34 -32.17
C ALA A 20 32.43 -22.92 -30.97
N ARG A 21 31.44 -22.17 -30.45
CA ARG A 21 30.56 -22.60 -29.36
C ARG A 21 29.61 -23.72 -29.80
N GLU A 22 29.08 -23.64 -31.02
CA GLU A 22 28.19 -24.67 -31.55
C GLU A 22 28.97 -25.96 -31.90
N ALA A 23 30.22 -25.82 -32.37
CA ALA A 23 31.12 -26.93 -32.73
C ALA A 23 31.59 -27.77 -31.53
N GLU A 24 31.58 -27.22 -30.31
CA GLU A 24 31.85 -27.97 -29.08
C GLU A 24 30.69 -28.90 -28.68
N ARG A 25 29.47 -28.60 -29.14
CA ARG A 25 28.24 -29.29 -28.72
C ARG A 25 27.71 -30.29 -29.74
N TYR A 26 28.09 -30.17 -31.01
CA TYR A 26 27.56 -30.97 -32.11
C TYR A 26 28.65 -31.30 -33.14
N GLU A 27 28.67 -32.54 -33.61
CA GLU A 27 29.63 -33.03 -34.63
C GLU A 27 29.48 -32.30 -35.98
N PHE A 28 28.27 -31.85 -36.30
CA PHE A 28 27.94 -30.96 -37.41
C PHE A 28 27.17 -29.73 -36.89
N PRO A 29 27.87 -28.62 -36.56
CA PRO A 29 27.24 -27.48 -35.91
C PRO A 29 26.35 -26.69 -36.87
N LEU A 30 25.05 -26.66 -36.59
CA LEU A 30 24.11 -25.76 -37.26
C LEU A 30 24.43 -24.30 -36.95
N PRO A 31 24.06 -23.34 -37.82
CA PRO A 31 24.18 -21.92 -37.55
C PRO A 31 23.56 -21.53 -36.20
N SER A 32 24.26 -20.71 -35.43
CA SER A 32 23.82 -20.24 -34.12
C SER A 32 22.52 -19.45 -34.22
N ARG A 33 21.75 -19.43 -33.12
CA ARG A 33 20.48 -18.70 -33.06
C ARG A 33 20.71 -17.21 -33.35
N GLU A 34 21.77 -16.67 -32.78
CA GLU A 34 22.17 -15.28 -32.92
C GLU A 34 22.53 -14.94 -34.37
N TYR A 35 23.22 -15.83 -35.09
CA TYR A 35 23.56 -15.60 -36.49
C TYR A 35 22.35 -15.69 -37.41
N ILE A 36 21.41 -16.60 -37.14
CA ILE A 36 20.11 -16.67 -37.84
C ILE A 36 19.32 -15.37 -37.64
N GLN A 37 19.27 -14.87 -36.40
CA GLN A 37 18.60 -13.59 -36.09
C GLN A 37 19.28 -12.42 -36.78
N GLN A 38 20.61 -12.35 -36.79
CA GLN A 38 21.36 -11.31 -37.48
C GLN A 38 21.03 -11.26 -38.98
N LEU A 39 21.03 -12.40 -39.66
CA LEU A 39 20.72 -12.46 -41.09
C LEU A 39 19.27 -12.05 -41.41
N LEU A 40 18.31 -12.43 -40.56
CA LEU A 40 16.93 -11.94 -40.66
C LEU A 40 16.83 -10.43 -40.30
N GLY A 41 17.71 -9.95 -39.42
CA GLY A 41 17.92 -8.55 -39.07
C GLY A 41 18.53 -7.71 -40.19
N ASP A 42 19.27 -8.32 -41.11
CA ASP A 42 19.83 -7.64 -42.29
C ASP A 42 18.91 -7.77 -43.53
N ALA A 43 18.05 -8.79 -43.57
CA ALA A 43 17.13 -9.01 -44.69
C ALA A 43 15.99 -7.97 -44.78
N ARG A 44 15.72 -7.45 -45.97
CA ARG A 44 14.65 -6.43 -46.19
C ARG A 44 13.23 -7.00 -46.18
N ALA A 45 13.06 -8.32 -46.20
CA ALA A 45 11.76 -9.00 -46.25
C ALA A 45 11.79 -10.34 -45.47
N PRO A 46 10.63 -10.87 -45.05
CA PRO A 46 10.54 -12.21 -44.44
C PRO A 46 11.16 -13.29 -45.34
N MET A 47 11.92 -14.22 -44.76
CA MET A 47 12.62 -15.25 -45.53
C MET A 47 11.97 -16.63 -45.37
N PRO A 48 11.61 -17.30 -46.49
CA PRO A 48 11.21 -18.72 -46.48
C PRO A 48 12.29 -19.62 -45.87
N VAL A 49 11.90 -20.79 -45.38
CA VAL A 49 12.84 -21.75 -44.75
C VAL A 49 13.89 -22.20 -45.74
N GLU A 50 13.48 -22.41 -46.99
CA GLU A 50 14.30 -22.85 -48.10
C GLU A 50 15.34 -21.78 -48.45
N ALA A 51 14.92 -20.53 -48.58
CA ALA A 51 15.81 -19.41 -48.87
C ALA A 51 16.82 -19.17 -47.73
N LEU A 52 16.37 -19.31 -46.47
CA LEU A 52 17.25 -19.18 -45.30
C LEU A 52 18.25 -20.34 -45.23
N ALA A 53 17.82 -21.57 -45.56
CA ALA A 53 18.67 -22.75 -45.61
C ALA A 53 19.73 -22.64 -46.72
N GLU A 54 19.36 -22.16 -47.92
CA GLU A 54 20.30 -21.88 -49.01
C GLU A 54 21.33 -20.83 -48.62
N LEU A 55 20.87 -19.71 -48.04
CA LEU A 55 21.73 -18.60 -47.63
C LEU A 55 22.72 -19.01 -46.53
N LEU A 56 22.32 -19.92 -45.64
CA LEU A 56 23.18 -20.47 -44.60
C LEU A 56 23.99 -21.69 -45.05
N ALA A 57 23.90 -22.10 -46.31
CA ALA A 57 24.53 -23.30 -46.85
C ALA A 57 24.25 -24.55 -45.98
N ILE A 58 22.99 -24.72 -45.58
CA ILE A 58 22.50 -25.91 -44.89
C ILE A 58 22.48 -27.08 -45.87
N ARG A 59 23.05 -28.21 -45.47
CA ARG A 59 23.10 -29.41 -46.32
C ARG A 59 21.81 -30.21 -46.19
N ALA A 60 21.53 -31.07 -47.17
CA ALA A 60 20.32 -31.88 -47.19
C ALA A 60 20.16 -32.78 -45.94
N ASP A 61 21.27 -33.30 -45.41
CA ASP A 61 21.35 -34.09 -44.18
C ASP A 61 21.18 -33.25 -42.89
N GLU A 62 21.29 -31.93 -42.97
CA GLU A 62 21.14 -30.99 -41.84
C GLU A 62 19.74 -30.35 -41.77
N GLN A 63 18.93 -30.50 -42.82
CA GLN A 63 17.67 -29.76 -43.02
C GLN A 63 16.63 -30.00 -41.91
N GLU A 64 16.51 -31.24 -41.43
CA GLU A 64 15.57 -31.59 -40.36
C GLU A 64 15.98 -30.94 -39.03
N ALA A 65 17.27 -30.98 -38.70
CA ALA A 65 17.79 -30.39 -37.47
C ALA A 65 17.72 -28.85 -37.51
N PHE A 66 17.95 -28.24 -38.68
CA PHE A 66 17.78 -26.80 -38.90
C PHE A 66 16.33 -26.36 -38.70
N THR A 67 15.37 -27.12 -39.27
CA THR A 67 13.93 -26.84 -39.11
C THR A 67 13.49 -26.93 -37.64
N ARG A 68 13.97 -27.94 -36.89
CA ARG A 68 13.73 -28.03 -35.44
C ARG A 68 14.31 -26.85 -34.66
N ARG A 69 15.48 -26.35 -35.05
CA ARG A 69 16.11 -25.17 -34.42
C ARG A 69 15.25 -23.92 -34.64
N LEU A 70 14.76 -23.68 -35.86
CA LEU A 70 13.86 -22.57 -36.15
C LEU A 70 12.56 -22.66 -35.35
N GLY A 71 11.92 -23.84 -35.26
CA GLY A 71 10.73 -24.03 -34.44
C GLY A 71 10.96 -23.85 -32.92
N ALA A 72 12.17 -24.13 -32.43
CA ALA A 72 12.54 -23.82 -31.04
C ALA A 72 12.81 -22.33 -30.79
N MET A 73 13.21 -21.59 -31.83
CA MET A 73 13.36 -20.13 -31.79
C MET A 73 12.00 -19.44 -31.86
N GLU A 74 11.08 -19.96 -32.68
CA GLU A 74 9.69 -19.50 -32.78
C GLU A 74 8.95 -19.62 -31.43
N ARG A 75 9.00 -20.80 -30.78
CA ARG A 75 8.42 -20.99 -29.43
C ARG A 75 9.04 -20.11 -28.34
N ALA A 76 10.28 -19.65 -28.55
CA ALA A 76 10.96 -18.72 -27.64
C ALA A 76 10.68 -17.24 -27.97
N GLY A 77 9.79 -16.96 -28.94
CA GLY A 77 9.47 -15.62 -29.42
C GLY A 77 10.64 -14.90 -30.10
N GLN A 78 11.66 -15.63 -30.56
CA GLN A 78 12.86 -15.08 -31.19
C GLN A 78 12.65 -14.82 -32.69
N LEU A 79 11.73 -15.56 -33.32
CA LEU A 79 11.33 -15.47 -34.72
C LEU A 79 9.81 -15.60 -34.79
N MET A 80 9.19 -15.05 -35.84
CA MET A 80 7.76 -15.24 -36.14
C MET A 80 7.60 -15.73 -37.58
N ARG A 81 6.68 -16.67 -37.84
CA ARG A 81 6.29 -17.04 -39.20
C ARG A 81 5.11 -16.21 -39.68
N ASN A 82 5.21 -15.68 -40.89
CA ASN A 82 4.09 -15.02 -41.55
C ASN A 82 3.12 -16.04 -42.18
N ARG A 83 1.99 -15.55 -42.72
CA ARG A 83 0.96 -16.38 -43.39
C ARG A 83 1.47 -17.18 -44.60
N ARG A 84 2.65 -16.85 -45.14
CA ARG A 84 3.30 -17.56 -46.25
C ARG A 84 4.39 -18.53 -45.78
N GLY A 85 4.48 -18.78 -44.46
CA GLY A 85 5.43 -19.70 -43.86
C GLY A 85 6.87 -19.19 -43.73
N ALA A 86 7.11 -17.90 -44.03
CA ALA A 86 8.43 -17.27 -43.99
C ALA A 86 8.71 -16.60 -42.62
N TYR A 87 9.97 -16.66 -42.16
CA TYR A 87 10.41 -16.15 -40.87
C TYR A 87 10.79 -14.66 -40.92
N ILE A 88 10.48 -13.92 -39.85
CA ILE A 88 10.89 -12.52 -39.62
C ILE A 88 11.23 -12.31 -38.13
N LEU A 89 12.04 -11.28 -37.83
CA LEU A 89 12.20 -10.78 -36.47
C LEU A 89 10.96 -9.98 -36.01
N PRO A 90 10.47 -10.17 -34.77
CA PRO A 90 9.38 -9.38 -34.20
C PRO A 90 9.62 -7.85 -34.22
N ASP A 91 10.85 -7.41 -33.93
CA ASP A 91 11.23 -5.99 -33.83
C ASP A 91 11.10 -5.23 -35.17
N LYS A 92 11.20 -5.93 -36.31
CA LYS A 92 10.98 -5.36 -37.64
C LYS A 92 9.51 -5.19 -38.01
N ALA A 93 8.59 -5.58 -37.14
CA ALA A 93 7.15 -5.61 -37.39
C ALA A 93 6.35 -4.66 -36.49
N ASP A 94 7.02 -3.68 -35.86
CA ASP A 94 6.46 -2.70 -34.90
C ASP A 94 5.61 -3.35 -33.80
N LEU A 95 6.12 -4.45 -33.24
CA LEU A 95 5.44 -5.21 -32.21
C LEU A 95 5.96 -4.83 -30.82
N ILE A 96 5.04 -4.49 -29.93
CA ILE A 96 5.34 -4.17 -28.54
C ILE A 96 4.91 -5.36 -27.69
N ARG A 97 5.82 -5.82 -26.84
CA ARG A 97 5.55 -6.88 -25.87
C ARG A 97 5.13 -6.27 -24.55
N GLY A 98 4.16 -6.87 -23.88
CA GLY A 98 3.77 -6.42 -22.55
C GLY A 98 2.77 -7.36 -21.88
N ARG A 99 2.31 -6.94 -20.70
CA ARG A 99 1.29 -7.64 -19.90
C ARG A 99 -0.06 -6.95 -20.04
N VAL A 100 -1.11 -7.75 -20.18
CA VAL A 100 -2.50 -7.26 -20.27
C VAL A 100 -3.02 -6.90 -18.89
N GLU A 101 -3.49 -5.67 -18.73
CA GLU A 101 -4.26 -5.21 -17.58
C GLU A 101 -5.73 -5.04 -17.95
N GLY A 102 -6.61 -5.89 -17.42
CA GLY A 102 -8.04 -5.82 -17.71
C GLY A 102 -8.75 -4.77 -16.87
N HIS A 103 -9.85 -4.22 -17.38
CA HIS A 103 -10.74 -3.30 -16.69
C HIS A 103 -12.13 -3.92 -16.50
N PRO A 104 -12.84 -3.65 -15.38
CA PRO A 104 -14.18 -4.20 -15.14
C PRO A 104 -15.21 -3.92 -16.23
N ASP A 105 -15.10 -2.78 -16.92
CA ASP A 105 -15.98 -2.40 -18.04
C ASP A 105 -15.68 -3.17 -19.35
N GLY A 106 -14.71 -4.09 -19.34
CA GLY A 106 -14.39 -4.99 -20.45
C GLY A 106 -13.38 -4.48 -21.47
N PHE A 107 -12.82 -3.27 -21.29
CA PHE A 107 -11.60 -2.84 -21.98
C PHE A 107 -10.35 -3.21 -21.15
N GLY A 108 -9.16 -2.89 -21.64
CA GLY A 108 -7.93 -3.07 -20.88
C GLY A 108 -6.79 -2.21 -21.42
N PHE A 109 -5.60 -2.47 -20.89
CA PHE A 109 -4.35 -1.86 -21.31
C PHE A 109 -3.28 -2.92 -21.51
N LEU A 110 -2.28 -2.62 -22.34
CA LEU A 110 -1.02 -3.33 -22.33
C LEU A 110 0.00 -2.47 -21.60
N VAL A 111 0.59 -3.02 -20.54
CA VAL A 111 1.75 -2.45 -19.87
C VAL A 111 3.01 -2.99 -20.57
N PRO A 112 3.77 -2.16 -21.31
CA PRO A 112 4.92 -2.60 -22.08
C PRO A 112 6.08 -3.12 -21.21
N ASP A 113 6.74 -4.20 -21.68
CA ASP A 113 7.91 -4.78 -21.00
C ASP A 113 9.15 -3.86 -20.99
N ASP A 114 9.17 -2.86 -21.88
CA ASP A 114 10.25 -1.89 -22.01
C ASP A 114 10.03 -0.62 -21.16
N GLY A 115 8.96 -0.58 -20.36
CA GLY A 115 8.60 0.57 -19.53
C GLY A 115 8.05 1.76 -20.31
N GLY A 116 7.66 1.57 -21.58
CA GLY A 116 6.94 2.58 -22.36
C GLY A 116 5.54 2.86 -21.82
N GLU A 117 4.88 3.89 -22.40
CA GLU A 117 3.49 4.22 -22.04
C GLU A 117 2.52 3.09 -22.36
N ASP A 118 1.55 2.91 -21.46
CA ASP A 118 0.48 1.92 -21.60
C ASP A 118 -0.32 2.11 -22.89
N LEU A 119 -0.64 0.99 -23.54
CA LEU A 119 -1.40 0.98 -24.78
C LEU A 119 -2.84 0.55 -24.51
N PHE A 120 -3.81 1.29 -25.03
CA PHE A 120 -5.22 0.96 -24.85
C PHE A 120 -5.61 -0.30 -25.66
N LEU A 121 -6.28 -1.23 -25.00
CA LEU A 121 -6.89 -2.42 -25.59
C LEU A 121 -8.41 -2.28 -25.52
N GLY A 122 -9.04 -2.06 -26.67
CA GLY A 122 -10.50 -1.95 -26.74
C GLY A 122 -11.21 -3.27 -26.38
N PRO A 123 -12.54 -3.25 -26.09
CA PRO A 123 -13.28 -4.44 -25.68
C PRO A 123 -13.25 -5.60 -26.65
N ARG A 124 -13.02 -5.34 -27.95
CA ARG A 124 -12.85 -6.39 -28.96
C ARG A 124 -11.54 -7.14 -28.81
N ALA A 125 -10.44 -6.44 -28.52
CA ALA A 125 -9.13 -7.05 -28.29
C ALA A 125 -9.14 -7.87 -26.99
N MET A 126 -9.78 -7.34 -25.94
CA MET A 126 -9.92 -8.03 -24.66
C MET A 126 -10.73 -9.33 -24.74
N ARG A 127 -11.47 -9.61 -25.82
CA ARG A 127 -12.12 -10.93 -26.00
C ARG A 127 -11.13 -12.07 -26.22
N GLU A 128 -9.90 -11.78 -26.65
CA GLU A 128 -8.89 -12.79 -27.01
C GLU A 128 -7.99 -13.19 -25.82
N VAL A 129 -8.05 -12.44 -24.73
CA VAL A 129 -7.11 -12.51 -23.61
C VAL A 129 -7.78 -12.32 -22.26
N LEU A 130 -7.15 -12.82 -21.22
CA LEU A 130 -7.53 -12.55 -19.84
C LEU A 130 -6.56 -11.55 -19.22
N HIS A 131 -7.00 -10.91 -18.14
CA HIS A 131 -6.12 -10.07 -17.33
C HIS A 131 -4.88 -10.86 -16.89
N GLY A 132 -3.70 -10.28 -17.07
CA GLY A 132 -2.42 -10.87 -16.71
C GLY A 132 -1.70 -11.54 -17.88
N ASP A 133 -2.38 -11.89 -18.98
CA ASP A 133 -1.73 -12.54 -20.14
C ASP A 133 -0.56 -11.71 -20.68
N ARG A 134 0.52 -12.36 -21.14
CA ARG A 134 1.58 -11.69 -21.89
C ARG A 134 1.30 -11.79 -23.38
N VAL A 135 1.41 -10.67 -24.08
CA VAL A 135 1.06 -10.59 -25.50
C VAL A 135 2.06 -9.76 -26.30
N LEU A 136 2.07 -9.99 -27.60
CA LEU A 136 2.60 -9.07 -28.60
C LEU A 136 1.44 -8.30 -29.21
N VAL A 137 1.57 -6.98 -29.23
CA VAL A 137 0.60 -6.09 -29.86
C VAL A 137 1.24 -5.24 -30.94
N ARG A 138 0.42 -4.73 -31.85
CA ARG A 138 0.81 -3.66 -32.78
C ARG A 138 -0.07 -2.44 -32.53
N VAL A 139 0.53 -1.26 -32.50
CA VAL A 139 -0.21 0.00 -32.45
C VAL A 139 -0.96 0.19 -33.77
N ILE A 140 -2.28 0.37 -33.70
CA ILE A 140 -3.15 0.54 -34.87
C ILE A 140 -3.63 1.99 -35.05
N GLY A 141 -3.44 2.84 -34.05
CA GLY A 141 -3.81 4.25 -34.10
C GLY A 141 -3.91 4.86 -32.72
N ALA A 142 -4.76 5.88 -32.59
CA ALA A 142 -5.17 6.45 -31.32
C ALA A 142 -6.69 6.35 -31.15
N ASP A 143 -7.16 6.15 -29.93
CA ASP A 143 -8.58 6.11 -29.60
C ASP A 143 -9.23 7.51 -29.69
N GLN A 144 -10.54 7.59 -29.44
CA GLN A 144 -11.29 8.85 -29.44
C GLN A 144 -10.79 9.89 -28.41
N ARG A 145 -9.94 9.48 -27.46
CA ARG A 145 -9.34 10.32 -26.41
C ARG A 145 -7.85 10.59 -26.66
N GLY A 146 -7.33 10.21 -27.83
CA GLY A 146 -5.93 10.44 -28.23
C GLY A 146 -4.93 9.43 -27.65
N ARG A 147 -5.38 8.37 -26.96
CA ARG A 147 -4.49 7.34 -26.38
C ARG A 147 -4.12 6.31 -27.45
N ARG A 148 -2.88 5.83 -27.44
CA ARG A 148 -2.39 4.84 -28.42
C ARG A 148 -3.16 3.53 -28.28
N GLU A 149 -3.90 3.15 -29.33
CA GLU A 149 -4.67 1.91 -29.37
C GLU A 149 -3.86 0.80 -30.01
N ALA A 150 -3.90 -0.38 -29.39
CA ALA A 150 -3.16 -1.55 -29.82
C ALA A 150 -4.07 -2.73 -30.16
N LYS A 151 -3.65 -3.50 -31.16
CA LYS A 151 -4.26 -4.77 -31.54
C LYS A 151 -3.35 -5.93 -31.15
N ILE A 152 -3.92 -6.94 -30.53
CA ILE A 152 -3.23 -8.19 -30.19
C ILE A 152 -2.87 -8.94 -31.46
N ILE A 153 -1.61 -9.33 -31.57
CA ILE A 153 -1.08 -10.12 -32.68
C ILE A 153 -0.89 -11.56 -32.24
N GLU A 154 -0.35 -11.75 -31.04
CA GLU A 154 -0.04 -13.08 -30.50
C GLU A 154 -0.08 -13.07 -28.98
N VAL A 155 -0.58 -14.15 -28.38
CA VAL A 155 -0.49 -14.39 -26.94
C VAL A 155 0.74 -15.25 -26.68
N LEU A 156 1.69 -14.70 -25.93
CA LEU A 156 2.96 -15.34 -25.61
C LEU A 156 2.82 -16.30 -24.43
N GLU A 157 2.08 -15.87 -23.41
CA GLU A 157 1.91 -16.61 -22.16
C GLU A 157 0.51 -16.35 -21.60
N ARG A 158 -0.15 -17.42 -21.15
CA ARG A 158 -1.44 -17.33 -20.47
C ARG A 158 -1.19 -17.22 -18.97
N ALA A 159 -1.76 -16.19 -18.34
CA ALA A 159 -1.57 -15.98 -16.92
C ALA A 159 -2.55 -16.75 -16.04
N ASN A 160 -3.72 -17.10 -16.59
CA ASN A 160 -4.77 -17.76 -15.85
C ASN A 160 -4.97 -19.16 -16.42
N GLU A 161 -4.58 -20.19 -15.68
CA GLU A 161 -4.97 -21.58 -15.97
C GLU A 161 -6.12 -22.03 -15.06
N ARG A 162 -6.22 -21.42 -13.88
CA ARG A 162 -7.26 -21.66 -12.89
C ARG A 162 -7.86 -20.34 -12.45
N VAL A 163 -9.20 -20.27 -12.41
CA VAL A 163 -9.94 -19.08 -12.01
C VAL A 163 -10.91 -19.45 -10.91
N VAL A 164 -10.94 -18.62 -9.85
CA VAL A 164 -12.01 -18.69 -8.86
C VAL A 164 -13.08 -17.69 -9.21
N GLY A 165 -14.32 -18.15 -9.10
CA GLY A 165 -15.47 -17.33 -9.40
C GLY A 165 -16.74 -17.93 -8.85
N ARG A 166 -17.81 -17.17 -9.00
CA ARG A 166 -19.14 -17.55 -8.60
C ARG A 166 -19.90 -18.19 -9.75
N VAL A 167 -20.57 -19.31 -9.47
CA VAL A 167 -21.44 -19.96 -10.43
C VAL A 167 -22.71 -19.12 -10.64
N ALA A 168 -22.97 -18.76 -11.89
CA ALA A 168 -24.22 -18.21 -12.36
C ALA A 168 -24.90 -19.21 -13.31
N VAL A 169 -26.23 -19.25 -13.28
CA VAL A 169 -27.03 -20.11 -14.17
C VAL A 169 -28.10 -19.25 -14.82
N GLU A 170 -27.99 -19.03 -16.12
CA GLU A 170 -28.95 -18.26 -16.91
C GLU A 170 -29.48 -19.09 -18.05
N ALA A 171 -30.81 -19.15 -18.20
CA ALA A 171 -31.47 -19.92 -19.26
C ALA A 171 -30.97 -21.39 -19.38
N GLY A 172 -30.55 -21.98 -18.26
CA GLY A 172 -30.02 -23.36 -18.20
C GLY A 172 -28.54 -23.50 -18.55
N VAL A 173 -27.83 -22.42 -18.91
CA VAL A 173 -26.38 -22.41 -19.13
C VAL A 173 -25.68 -22.01 -17.84
N ALA A 174 -24.81 -22.87 -17.34
CA ALA A 174 -23.99 -22.59 -16.18
C ALA A 174 -22.66 -21.96 -16.63
N TYR A 175 -22.29 -20.85 -16.01
CA TYR A 175 -21.02 -20.17 -16.23
C TYR A 175 -20.49 -19.62 -14.91
N VAL A 176 -19.22 -19.23 -14.89
CA VAL A 176 -18.54 -18.70 -13.72
C VAL A 176 -18.14 -17.26 -13.97
N ILE A 177 -18.52 -16.39 -13.05
CA ILE A 177 -18.13 -14.98 -12.99
C ILE A 177 -16.89 -14.91 -12.11
N ALA A 178 -15.75 -14.47 -12.65
CA ALA A 178 -14.51 -14.37 -11.90
C ALA A 178 -14.62 -13.37 -10.74
N GLU A 179 -14.03 -13.70 -9.58
CA GLU A 179 -13.97 -12.78 -8.43
C GLU A 179 -13.05 -11.58 -8.71
N ASN A 180 -11.99 -11.79 -9.49
CA ASN A 180 -11.19 -10.71 -10.03
C ASN A 180 -11.94 -10.03 -11.19
N ARG A 181 -12.56 -8.89 -10.90
CA ARG A 181 -13.37 -8.12 -11.87
C ARG A 181 -12.60 -7.64 -13.11
N ARG A 182 -11.26 -7.69 -13.11
CA ARG A 182 -10.45 -7.43 -14.31
C ARG A 182 -10.58 -8.54 -15.37
N ILE A 183 -11.09 -9.71 -14.97
CA ILE A 183 -11.56 -10.78 -15.86
C ILE A 183 -13.06 -10.59 -16.06
N SER A 184 -13.44 -9.82 -17.09
CA SER A 184 -14.83 -9.47 -17.37
C SER A 184 -15.59 -10.56 -18.15
N GLN A 185 -14.90 -11.58 -18.65
CA GLN A 185 -15.48 -12.66 -19.44
C GLN A 185 -16.11 -13.72 -18.52
N GLY A 186 -17.35 -14.12 -18.82
CA GLY A 186 -17.95 -15.31 -18.20
C GLY A 186 -17.26 -16.58 -18.70
N ILE A 187 -16.90 -17.46 -17.76
CA ILE A 187 -16.26 -18.76 -18.06
C ILE A 187 -17.35 -19.81 -18.16
N LEU A 188 -17.62 -20.30 -19.36
CA LEU A 188 -18.63 -21.34 -19.57
C LEU A 188 -18.18 -22.64 -18.89
N LEU A 189 -19.10 -23.32 -18.21
CA LEU A 189 -18.79 -24.60 -17.59
C LEU A 189 -19.02 -25.75 -18.57
N ALA A 190 -18.01 -26.60 -18.74
CA ALA A 190 -18.11 -27.77 -19.59
C ALA A 190 -19.20 -28.74 -19.08
N PRO A 191 -20.07 -29.27 -19.98
CA PRO A 191 -21.07 -30.25 -19.60
C PRO A 191 -20.41 -31.57 -19.16
N GLY A 192 -21.02 -32.26 -18.19
CA GLY A 192 -20.57 -33.59 -17.75
C GLY A 192 -19.48 -33.60 -16.67
N GLY A 193 -19.19 -32.46 -16.03
CA GLY A 193 -18.32 -32.42 -14.85
C GLY A 193 -18.82 -33.32 -13.70
N LYS A 194 -17.89 -33.84 -12.88
CA LYS A 194 -18.21 -34.72 -11.74
C LYS A 194 -19.14 -34.05 -10.71
N GLN A 195 -19.10 -32.72 -10.63
CA GLN A 195 -19.94 -31.92 -9.73
C GLN A 195 -20.96 -31.12 -10.53
N LYS A 196 -22.22 -31.12 -10.10
CA LYS A 196 -23.26 -30.28 -10.67
C LYS A 196 -23.10 -28.84 -10.14
N PRO A 197 -22.92 -27.83 -11.01
CA PRO A 197 -22.84 -26.44 -10.58
C PRO A 197 -24.17 -25.99 -9.97
N ARG A 198 -24.13 -25.31 -8.81
CA ARG A 198 -25.30 -24.65 -8.23
C ARG A 198 -25.07 -23.15 -8.23
N ALA A 199 -26.09 -22.39 -8.61
CA ALA A 199 -26.04 -20.94 -8.62
C ALA A 199 -25.63 -20.41 -7.23
N GLY A 200 -24.72 -19.44 -7.23
CA GLY A 200 -24.24 -18.78 -6.03
C GLY A 200 -23.04 -19.43 -5.34
N GLN A 201 -22.65 -20.65 -5.71
CA GLN A 201 -21.46 -21.30 -5.16
C GLN A 201 -20.17 -20.65 -5.66
N VAL A 202 -19.19 -20.57 -4.78
CA VAL A 202 -17.82 -20.16 -5.12
C VAL A 202 -17.04 -21.41 -5.49
N VAL A 203 -16.46 -21.41 -6.68
CA VAL A 203 -15.79 -22.57 -7.27
C VAL A 203 -14.44 -22.19 -7.84
N SER A 204 -13.54 -23.15 -7.84
CA SER A 204 -12.26 -23.10 -8.54
C SER A 204 -12.39 -23.88 -9.85
N VAL A 205 -12.06 -23.22 -10.96
CA VAL A 205 -12.28 -23.72 -12.32
C VAL A 205 -10.96 -23.75 -13.07
N ASP A 206 -10.59 -24.92 -13.58
CA ASP A 206 -9.51 -25.04 -14.57
C ASP A 206 -10.03 -24.66 -15.95
N LEU A 207 -9.33 -23.76 -16.64
CA LEU A 207 -9.64 -23.37 -18.00
C LEU A 207 -9.21 -24.48 -18.97
N LEU A 208 -10.19 -25.23 -19.46
CA LEU A 208 -10.00 -26.23 -20.52
C LEU A 208 -9.75 -25.57 -21.87
N GLN A 209 -10.39 -24.42 -22.11
CA GLN A 209 -10.23 -23.62 -23.31
C GLN A 209 -10.08 -22.15 -22.93
N GLN A 210 -8.97 -21.57 -23.34
CA GLN A 210 -8.68 -20.14 -23.21
C GLN A 210 -9.60 -19.30 -24.14
N PRO A 211 -9.83 -18.01 -23.83
CA PRO A 211 -10.66 -17.19 -24.68
C PRO A 211 -10.02 -16.99 -26.06
N SER A 212 -10.88 -16.79 -27.06
CA SER A 212 -10.47 -16.43 -28.43
C SER A 212 -11.38 -15.34 -28.96
N GLN A 213 -11.05 -14.82 -30.15
CA GLN A 213 -11.84 -13.78 -30.81
C GLN A 213 -13.33 -14.17 -30.99
N TYR A 214 -13.60 -15.49 -31.09
CA TYR A 214 -14.92 -16.04 -31.41
C TYR A 214 -15.50 -16.93 -30.31
N SER A 215 -14.74 -17.24 -29.25
CA SER A 215 -15.18 -18.17 -28.20
C SER A 215 -14.91 -17.63 -26.81
N GLN A 216 -15.88 -17.76 -25.92
CA GLN A 216 -15.69 -17.57 -24.49
C GLN A 216 -14.76 -18.64 -23.93
N PRO A 217 -14.09 -18.35 -22.81
CA PRO A 217 -13.32 -19.37 -22.11
C PRO A 217 -14.27 -20.46 -21.60
N ILE A 218 -13.81 -21.71 -21.68
CA ILE A 218 -14.53 -22.88 -21.15
C ILE A 218 -13.68 -23.49 -20.05
N GLY A 219 -14.31 -23.77 -18.92
CA GLY A 219 -13.65 -24.35 -17.78
C GLY A 219 -14.38 -25.53 -17.17
N GLN A 220 -13.68 -26.25 -16.29
CA GLN A 220 -14.22 -27.35 -15.51
C GLN A 220 -14.01 -27.06 -14.03
N ILE A 221 -15.08 -27.24 -13.23
CA ILE A 221 -14.99 -27.14 -11.78
C ILE A 221 -14.05 -28.24 -11.27
N VAL A 222 -12.99 -27.83 -10.60
CA VAL A 222 -12.04 -28.71 -9.91
C VAL A 222 -12.44 -28.88 -8.46
N GLU A 223 -12.86 -27.78 -7.85
CA GLU A 223 -13.14 -27.69 -6.42
C GLU A 223 -14.31 -26.73 -6.18
N THR A 224 -15.24 -27.15 -5.32
CA THR A 224 -16.25 -26.26 -4.76
C THR A 224 -15.70 -25.76 -3.43
N LEU A 225 -15.37 -24.47 -3.35
CA LEU A 225 -14.80 -23.87 -2.15
C LEU A 225 -15.87 -23.70 -1.06
N GLY A 226 -17.10 -23.38 -1.46
CA GLY A 226 -18.24 -23.24 -0.56
C GLY A 226 -19.32 -22.33 -1.14
N ASN A 227 -20.22 -21.87 -0.28
CA ASN A 227 -21.12 -20.77 -0.58
C ASN A 227 -20.45 -19.44 -0.23
N TYR A 228 -20.94 -18.37 -0.84
CA TYR A 228 -20.42 -17.02 -0.62
C TYR A 228 -20.49 -16.57 0.85
N ALA A 229 -21.40 -17.13 1.64
CA ALA A 229 -21.62 -16.80 3.05
C ALA A 229 -20.97 -17.81 4.02
N ASP A 230 -20.22 -18.80 3.52
CA ASP A 230 -19.54 -19.76 4.37
C ASP A 230 -18.29 -19.12 5.03
N ASP A 231 -18.01 -19.49 6.27
CA ASP A 231 -16.88 -18.94 7.04
C ASP A 231 -15.53 -19.10 6.33
N GLY A 232 -14.76 -18.02 6.25
CA GLY A 232 -13.42 -18.00 5.66
C GLY A 232 -13.43 -17.81 4.14
N MET A 233 -14.60 -17.85 3.48
CA MET A 233 -14.73 -17.61 2.05
C MET A 233 -14.31 -16.20 1.66
N GLU A 234 -14.54 -15.23 2.52
CA GLU A 234 -14.16 -13.84 2.33
C GLU A 234 -12.65 -13.67 2.12
N ILE A 235 -11.85 -14.46 2.85
CA ILE A 235 -10.39 -14.44 2.72
C ILE A 235 -9.98 -15.14 1.42
N GLU A 236 -10.55 -16.30 1.11
CA GLU A 236 -10.24 -17.04 -0.13
C GLU A 236 -10.58 -16.22 -1.40
N ILE A 237 -11.68 -15.46 -1.36
CA ILE A 237 -12.06 -14.50 -2.40
C ILE A 237 -11.05 -13.36 -2.46
N ALA A 238 -10.75 -12.71 -1.32
CA ALA A 238 -9.85 -11.56 -1.28
C ALA A 238 -8.44 -11.90 -1.79
N LEU A 239 -7.90 -13.05 -1.38
CA LEU A 239 -6.61 -13.57 -1.85
C LEU A 239 -6.51 -13.59 -3.38
N ARG A 240 -7.56 -14.04 -4.07
CA ARG A 240 -7.56 -14.19 -5.53
C ARG A 240 -8.01 -12.93 -6.27
N LYS A 241 -8.96 -12.18 -5.71
CA LYS A 241 -9.40 -10.88 -6.23
C LYS A 241 -8.23 -9.90 -6.30
N HIS A 242 -7.38 -9.88 -5.27
CA HIS A 242 -6.22 -8.99 -5.17
C HIS A 242 -4.91 -9.62 -5.63
N ASP A 243 -4.92 -10.83 -6.19
CA ASP A 243 -3.71 -11.53 -6.67
C ASP A 243 -2.59 -11.60 -5.61
N LEU A 244 -2.98 -11.97 -4.38
CA LEU A 244 -2.06 -12.11 -3.26
C LEU A 244 -1.37 -13.49 -3.30
N PRO A 245 -0.03 -13.56 -3.38
CA PRO A 245 0.68 -14.83 -3.23
C PRO A 245 0.49 -15.38 -1.81
N PHE A 246 -0.20 -16.52 -1.69
CA PHE A 246 -0.46 -17.16 -0.39
C PHE A 246 0.19 -18.53 -0.24
N GLU A 247 0.40 -19.28 -1.33
CA GLU A 247 1.07 -20.58 -1.31
C GLU A 247 2.59 -20.44 -1.49
N PHE A 248 3.35 -21.16 -0.69
CA PHE A 248 4.80 -21.25 -0.87
C PHE A 248 5.15 -22.32 -1.91
N SER A 249 6.07 -22.02 -2.82
CA SER A 249 6.59 -22.98 -3.79
C SER A 249 7.30 -24.16 -3.11
N ASP A 250 7.49 -25.26 -3.84
CA ASP A 250 8.19 -26.43 -3.32
C ASP A 250 9.67 -26.15 -3.06
N GLU A 251 10.30 -25.26 -3.83
CA GLU A 251 11.66 -24.78 -3.59
C GLU A 251 11.75 -24.03 -2.25
N VAL A 252 10.81 -23.12 -1.98
CA VAL A 252 10.72 -22.37 -0.72
C VAL A 252 10.53 -23.31 0.47
N LYS A 253 9.58 -24.25 0.36
CA LYS A 253 9.33 -25.26 1.39
C LYS A 253 10.58 -26.13 1.65
N ALA A 254 11.27 -26.55 0.58
CA ALA A 254 12.48 -27.36 0.69
C ALA A 254 13.64 -26.59 1.33
N GLU A 255 13.83 -25.31 0.98
CA GLU A 255 14.83 -24.43 1.59
C GLU A 255 14.53 -24.21 3.07
N ALA A 256 13.30 -23.84 3.43
CA ALA A 256 12.88 -23.66 4.82
C ALA A 256 13.06 -24.96 5.64
N LYS A 257 12.73 -26.13 5.07
CA LYS A 257 12.89 -27.42 5.75
C LYS A 257 14.35 -27.73 6.10
N LYS A 258 15.32 -27.29 5.29
CA LYS A 258 16.77 -27.48 5.54
C LYS A 258 17.32 -26.62 6.68
N LEU A 259 16.63 -25.55 7.06
CA LEU A 259 17.06 -24.70 8.17
C LEU A 259 17.07 -25.47 9.51
N PRO A 260 17.97 -25.12 10.45
CA PRO A 260 18.02 -25.78 11.75
C PRO A 260 16.75 -25.53 12.57
N ALA A 261 16.53 -26.31 13.64
CA ALA A 261 15.43 -26.06 14.58
C ALA A 261 15.75 -24.96 15.60
N ALA A 262 17.04 -24.72 15.87
CA ALA A 262 17.52 -23.72 16.82
C ALA A 262 18.82 -23.08 16.32
N VAL A 263 19.20 -21.95 16.92
CA VAL A 263 20.50 -21.29 16.68
C VAL A 263 21.63 -22.25 17.04
N ARG A 264 22.59 -22.44 16.13
CA ARG A 264 23.75 -23.30 16.36
C ARG A 264 24.95 -22.46 16.76
N LYS A 265 25.93 -23.06 17.44
CA LYS A 265 27.18 -22.36 17.80
C LYS A 265 27.96 -21.81 16.60
N LYS A 266 27.87 -22.43 15.42
CA LYS A 266 28.47 -21.86 14.21
C LYS A 266 27.78 -20.58 13.72
N ASP A 267 26.49 -20.40 14.03
CA ASP A 267 25.72 -19.22 13.62
C ASP A 267 26.07 -17.98 14.48
N TRP A 268 26.85 -18.18 15.55
CA TRP A 268 27.47 -17.09 16.34
C TRP A 268 28.56 -16.36 15.56
N GLN A 269 29.06 -16.95 14.48
CA GLN A 269 29.90 -16.28 13.51
C GLN A 269 29.03 -15.81 12.35
N TRP A 270 29.26 -14.59 11.89
CA TRP A 270 28.68 -14.04 10.67
C TRP A 270 29.82 -13.53 9.76
N GLU A 271 29.48 -13.11 8.55
CA GLU A 271 30.46 -12.73 7.52
C GLU A 271 31.40 -11.58 7.94
N GLY A 272 31.03 -10.78 8.94
CA GLY A 272 31.84 -9.68 9.48
C GLY A 272 32.49 -9.98 10.84
N GLY A 273 32.46 -11.23 11.32
CA GLY A 273 33.14 -11.66 12.56
C GLY A 273 32.23 -12.35 13.57
N ALA A 274 32.64 -12.31 14.84
CA ALA A 274 31.83 -12.86 15.94
C ALA A 274 30.66 -11.93 16.26
N ARG A 275 29.50 -12.52 16.55
CA ARG A 275 28.34 -11.79 17.10
C ARG A 275 28.59 -11.41 18.56
N GLU A 276 28.12 -10.23 18.96
CA GLU A 276 28.18 -9.80 20.36
C GLU A 276 27.25 -10.66 21.23
N ASP A 277 27.72 -11.14 22.38
CA ASP A 277 26.89 -11.90 23.32
C ASP A 277 26.18 -10.94 24.27
N ILE A 278 24.89 -10.73 24.01
CA ILE A 278 24.04 -9.85 24.81
C ILE A 278 22.95 -10.63 25.56
N ARG A 279 23.10 -11.96 25.68
CA ARG A 279 22.13 -12.83 26.37
C ARG A 279 21.95 -12.51 27.84
N HIS A 280 22.89 -11.77 28.45
CA HIS A 280 22.84 -11.35 29.84
C HIS A 280 22.01 -10.07 30.06
N LEU A 281 21.66 -9.34 28.99
CA LEU A 281 20.82 -8.15 29.09
C LEU A 281 19.34 -8.57 29.17
N PRO A 282 18.54 -7.99 30.07
CA PRO A 282 17.13 -8.33 30.27
C PRO A 282 16.24 -7.72 29.18
N LEU A 283 16.51 -8.11 27.93
CA LEU A 283 15.70 -7.79 26.76
C LEU A 283 14.34 -8.50 26.87
N VAL A 284 13.28 -7.79 26.50
CA VAL A 284 11.90 -8.31 26.47
C VAL A 284 11.24 -8.00 25.13
N THR A 285 10.31 -8.84 24.70
CA THR A 285 9.38 -8.53 23.59
C THR A 285 8.06 -8.05 24.18
N ILE A 286 7.39 -7.09 23.54
CA ILE A 286 6.11 -6.53 23.99
C ILE A 286 5.19 -6.44 22.78
N ASP A 287 4.21 -7.33 22.69
CA ASP A 287 3.39 -7.52 21.49
C ASP A 287 1.90 -7.72 21.82
N GLY A 288 1.05 -7.80 20.79
CA GLY A 288 -0.35 -8.17 20.97
C GLY A 288 -0.50 -9.62 21.44
N GLU A 289 -1.60 -9.95 22.12
CA GLU A 289 -1.85 -11.27 22.72
C GLU A 289 -1.71 -12.42 21.70
N THR A 290 -2.17 -12.21 20.47
CA THR A 290 -2.21 -13.20 19.39
C THR A 290 -0.96 -13.25 18.51
N ALA A 291 0.00 -12.34 18.71
CA ALA A 291 1.22 -12.27 17.92
C ALA A 291 2.14 -13.49 18.17
N LYS A 292 2.82 -13.95 17.11
CA LYS A 292 3.76 -15.11 17.16
C LYS A 292 5.13 -14.79 16.53
N ASP A 293 5.18 -13.75 15.73
CA ASP A 293 6.30 -13.24 14.95
C ASP A 293 6.92 -12.01 15.63
N PHE A 294 7.66 -12.23 16.72
CA PHE A 294 8.28 -11.15 17.50
C PHE A 294 9.53 -10.63 16.78
N ASP A 295 9.39 -9.51 16.08
CA ASP A 295 10.47 -8.87 15.32
C ASP A 295 11.47 -8.13 16.23
N ASP A 296 11.00 -7.52 17.31
CA ASP A 296 11.77 -6.60 18.13
C ASP A 296 11.77 -6.95 19.63
N ALA A 297 12.89 -6.62 20.26
CA ALA A 297 13.06 -6.68 21.70
C ALA A 297 13.76 -5.41 22.19
N VAL A 298 13.32 -4.91 23.35
CA VAL A 298 13.79 -3.63 23.90
C VAL A 298 14.43 -3.80 25.28
N TYR A 299 15.44 -2.98 25.54
CA TYR A 299 16.08 -2.83 26.84
C TYR A 299 16.49 -1.38 27.03
N CYS A 300 16.31 -0.86 28.25
CA CYS A 300 16.78 0.47 28.60
C CYS A 300 17.40 0.52 29.99
N GLU A 301 18.45 1.31 30.12
CA GLU A 301 19.10 1.64 31.38
C GLU A 301 19.48 3.12 31.43
N LYS A 302 19.63 3.64 32.65
CA LYS A 302 20.14 4.99 32.85
C LYS A 302 21.64 5.02 32.63
N GLN A 303 22.12 5.97 31.83
CA GLN A 303 23.55 6.17 31.55
C GLN A 303 23.95 7.60 31.92
N GLY A 304 24.49 7.77 33.13
CA GLY A 304 24.80 9.09 33.68
C GLY A 304 23.56 9.98 33.81
N ARG A 305 23.53 11.11 33.07
CA ARG A 305 22.36 11.98 32.96
C ARG A 305 21.41 11.62 31.82
N GLY A 306 21.78 10.66 30.97
CA GLY A 306 20.99 10.18 29.85
C GLY A 306 20.54 8.74 30.04
N TYR A 307 20.28 8.08 28.92
CA TYR A 307 19.73 6.75 28.82
C TYR A 307 20.47 5.99 27.72
N ARG A 308 20.63 4.69 27.91
CA ARG A 308 21.02 3.76 26.85
C ARG A 308 19.79 2.97 26.46
N LEU A 309 19.42 3.01 25.18
CA LEU A 309 18.32 2.25 24.62
C LEU A 309 18.89 1.23 23.64
N LEU A 310 18.60 -0.04 23.86
CA LEU A 310 18.89 -1.11 22.91
C LEU A 310 17.59 -1.58 22.28
N VAL A 311 17.60 -1.62 20.95
CA VAL A 311 16.55 -2.23 20.13
C VAL A 311 17.19 -3.38 19.35
N ALA A 312 16.87 -4.60 19.74
CA ALA A 312 17.34 -5.82 19.08
C ALA A 312 16.26 -6.32 18.12
N ILE A 313 16.61 -6.44 16.84
CA ILE A 313 15.69 -6.85 15.78
C ILE A 313 16.07 -8.23 15.26
N ALA A 314 15.10 -9.09 14.99
CA ALA A 314 15.26 -10.40 14.38
C ALA A 314 16.22 -10.37 13.19
N ASP A 315 17.26 -11.21 13.21
CA ASP A 315 18.26 -11.25 12.13
C ASP A 315 17.80 -12.12 10.94
N VAL A 316 16.72 -11.69 10.28
CA VAL A 316 16.13 -12.39 9.13
C VAL A 316 17.12 -12.50 7.98
N SER A 317 17.96 -11.49 7.79
CA SER A 317 18.95 -11.44 6.71
C SER A 317 20.04 -12.52 6.82
N HIS A 318 20.19 -13.15 8.00
CA HIS A 318 21.06 -14.32 8.17
C HIS A 318 20.46 -15.58 7.54
N TYR A 319 19.15 -15.74 7.61
CA TYR A 319 18.46 -16.93 7.13
C TYR A 319 17.94 -16.80 5.70
N VAL A 320 17.58 -15.59 5.30
CA VAL A 320 17.08 -15.27 3.95
C VAL A 320 18.19 -14.57 3.18
N THR A 321 18.97 -15.35 2.43
CA THR A 321 20.14 -14.86 1.68
C THR A 321 19.77 -14.33 0.30
N PRO A 322 20.43 -13.27 -0.22
CA PRO A 322 20.11 -12.72 -1.54
C PRO A 322 20.08 -13.77 -2.65
N GLY A 323 19.00 -13.77 -3.44
CA GLY A 323 18.80 -14.67 -4.58
C GLY A 323 18.40 -16.11 -4.23
N SER A 324 18.18 -16.44 -2.95
CA SER A 324 17.61 -17.74 -2.56
C SER A 324 16.11 -17.80 -2.83
N ALA A 325 15.49 -18.99 -2.77
CA ALA A 325 14.05 -19.13 -3.02
C ALA A 325 13.24 -18.36 -1.98
N LEU A 326 13.69 -18.36 -0.71
CA LEU A 326 13.11 -17.54 0.35
C LEU A 326 13.19 -16.03 0.06
N ASP A 327 14.27 -15.55 -0.55
CA ASP A 327 14.44 -14.14 -0.89
C ASP A 327 13.55 -13.71 -2.06
N VAL A 328 13.51 -14.53 -3.10
CA VAL A 328 12.66 -14.30 -4.28
C VAL A 328 11.19 -14.28 -3.88
N GLU A 329 10.76 -15.22 -3.03
CA GLU A 329 9.41 -15.26 -2.48
C GLU A 329 9.13 -14.07 -1.56
N GLY A 330 10.07 -13.70 -0.68
CA GLY A 330 9.94 -12.54 0.19
C GLY A 330 9.77 -11.24 -0.60
N LEU A 331 10.52 -11.06 -1.69
CA LEU A 331 10.35 -9.94 -2.61
C LEU A 331 8.98 -9.99 -3.29
N ALA A 332 8.58 -11.15 -3.84
CA ALA A 332 7.30 -11.31 -4.54
C ALA A 332 6.09 -10.98 -3.65
N ARG A 333 6.13 -11.38 -2.37
CA ARG A 333 5.11 -11.04 -1.36
C ARG A 333 5.21 -9.59 -0.90
N GLY A 334 6.43 -9.08 -0.71
CA GLY A 334 6.73 -7.71 -0.26
C GLY A 334 6.46 -7.47 1.23
N ASN A 335 5.32 -7.93 1.73
CA ASN A 335 4.93 -7.84 3.14
C ASN A 335 3.97 -8.97 3.53
N SER A 336 3.85 -9.23 4.84
CA SER A 336 2.78 -10.09 5.37
C SER A 336 1.43 -9.37 5.23
N VAL A 337 0.35 -10.13 5.04
CA VAL A 337 -1.04 -9.64 5.01
C VAL A 337 -1.79 -10.15 6.22
N TYR A 338 -2.39 -9.24 7.00
CA TYR A 338 -3.12 -9.58 8.22
C TYR A 338 -4.62 -9.44 7.93
N PHE A 339 -5.30 -10.57 7.76
CA PHE A 339 -6.75 -10.63 7.75
C PHE A 339 -7.29 -10.87 9.17
N PRO A 340 -8.55 -10.53 9.43
CA PRO A 340 -9.27 -11.09 10.58
C PRO A 340 -9.09 -12.62 10.61
N ARG A 341 -8.59 -13.16 11.73
CA ARG A 341 -8.37 -14.60 12.00
C ARG A 341 -7.23 -15.31 11.23
N ARG A 342 -6.68 -14.74 10.15
CA ARG A 342 -5.62 -15.40 9.36
C ARG A 342 -4.54 -14.43 8.90
N VAL A 343 -3.29 -14.84 9.07
CA VAL A 343 -2.13 -14.13 8.53
C VAL A 343 -1.62 -14.86 7.30
N ILE A 344 -1.32 -14.12 6.24
CA ILE A 344 -0.58 -14.60 5.08
C ILE A 344 0.85 -14.09 5.23
N PRO A 345 1.79 -14.92 5.72
CA PRO A 345 3.09 -14.43 6.08
C PRO A 345 3.98 -14.21 4.85
N MET A 346 4.86 -13.20 4.91
CA MET A 346 5.91 -12.97 3.91
C MET A 346 6.91 -14.12 3.85
N LEU A 347 7.18 -14.75 4.99
CA LEU A 347 8.14 -15.85 5.13
C LEU A 347 7.47 -17.09 5.74
N PRO A 348 7.93 -18.31 5.44
CA PRO A 348 7.39 -19.52 6.05
C PRO A 348 7.43 -19.49 7.58
N GLU A 349 6.41 -20.05 8.23
CA GLU A 349 6.23 -20.01 9.69
C GLU A 349 7.43 -20.54 10.50
N LYS A 350 8.17 -21.49 9.94
CA LYS A 350 9.41 -22.00 10.55
C LYS A 350 10.45 -20.89 10.79
N LEU A 351 10.46 -19.87 9.93
CA LEU A 351 11.25 -18.65 10.10
C LEU A 351 10.48 -17.63 10.94
N SER A 352 9.30 -17.20 10.47
CA SER A 352 8.59 -16.06 11.04
C SER A 352 8.15 -16.28 12.48
N ASN A 353 7.63 -17.45 12.83
CA ASN A 353 7.22 -17.80 14.21
C ASN A 353 8.33 -18.53 14.99
N GLY A 354 9.38 -18.99 14.30
CA GLY A 354 10.40 -19.87 14.85
C GLY A 354 11.77 -19.21 15.00
N LEU A 355 12.64 -19.42 14.01
CA LEU A 355 14.05 -19.03 14.06
C LEU A 355 14.28 -17.51 14.09
N CYS A 356 13.43 -16.73 13.41
CA CYS A 356 13.55 -15.28 13.38
C CYS A 356 12.80 -14.63 14.55
N SER A 357 11.64 -15.14 14.93
CA SER A 357 10.89 -14.63 16.09
C SER A 357 11.75 -14.71 17.35
N LEU A 358 11.85 -13.57 18.05
CA LEU A 358 12.61 -13.35 19.29
C LEU A 358 11.93 -13.99 20.50
N ASN A 359 11.58 -15.27 20.36
CA ASN A 359 10.87 -16.10 21.33
C ASN A 359 11.55 -16.05 22.73
N PRO A 360 10.75 -16.12 23.81
CA PRO A 360 11.26 -16.07 25.17
C PRO A 360 12.11 -17.31 25.48
N GLU A 361 13.11 -17.10 26.32
CA GLU A 361 13.94 -18.14 26.93
C GLU A 361 14.72 -19.03 25.95
N VAL A 362 15.02 -18.52 24.75
CA VAL A 362 15.80 -19.23 23.74
C VAL A 362 16.80 -18.30 23.06
N GLU A 363 17.96 -18.84 22.67
CA GLU A 363 18.96 -18.07 21.92
C GLU A 363 18.40 -17.65 20.55
N ARG A 364 18.55 -16.38 20.22
CA ARG A 364 18.14 -15.82 18.92
C ARG A 364 19.19 -14.89 18.35
N LEU A 365 19.31 -14.90 17.02
CA LEU A 365 20.18 -13.99 16.29
C LEU A 365 19.44 -12.68 16.07
N CYS A 366 20.11 -11.57 16.35
CA CYS A 366 19.54 -10.23 16.14
C CYS A 366 20.55 -9.27 15.50
N MET A 367 20.00 -8.24 14.86
CA MET A 367 20.69 -7.01 14.51
C MET A 367 20.29 -5.93 15.52
N VAL A 368 21.27 -5.33 16.18
CA VAL A 368 21.03 -4.40 17.28
C VAL A 368 21.27 -2.97 16.86
N CYS A 369 20.38 -2.07 17.26
CA CYS A 369 20.62 -0.63 17.34
C CYS A 369 20.80 -0.25 18.82
N ASP A 370 22.02 0.14 19.20
CA ASP A 370 22.40 0.53 20.56
C ASP A 370 22.64 2.04 20.61
N MET A 371 21.79 2.76 21.33
CA MET A 371 21.66 4.22 21.28
C MET A 371 21.95 4.84 22.65
N SER A 372 22.76 5.89 22.66
CA SER A 372 22.96 6.79 23.82
C SER A 372 22.11 8.04 23.63
N ILE A 373 21.12 8.23 24.49
CA ILE A 373 20.13 9.32 24.43
C ILE A 373 20.31 10.24 25.63
N ASN A 374 20.34 11.56 25.41
CA ASN A 374 20.47 12.50 26.54
C ASN A 374 19.12 12.74 27.26
N ALA A 375 19.15 13.51 28.35
CA ALA A 375 17.94 13.87 29.13
C ALA A 375 16.86 14.64 28.34
N SER A 376 17.17 15.16 27.15
CA SER A 376 16.21 15.89 26.30
C SER A 376 15.66 15.03 25.15
N GLY A 377 15.99 13.73 25.10
CA GLY A 377 15.52 12.82 24.04
C GLY A 377 16.33 12.92 22.74
N VAL A 378 17.49 13.57 22.75
CA VAL A 378 18.37 13.67 21.59
C VAL A 378 19.35 12.49 21.60
N ILE A 379 19.38 11.73 20.51
CA ILE A 379 20.33 10.65 20.28
C ILE A 379 21.71 11.26 20.06
N LYS A 380 22.67 10.96 20.95
CA LYS A 380 24.04 11.50 20.92
C LYS A 380 25.01 10.61 20.16
N ALA A 381 24.84 9.31 20.29
CA ALA A 381 25.62 8.30 19.60
C ALA A 381 24.75 7.06 19.42
N TYR A 382 25.04 6.29 18.38
CA TYR A 382 24.44 4.99 18.15
C TYR A 382 25.45 4.08 17.46
N ARG A 383 25.28 2.77 17.62
CA ARG A 383 26.03 1.74 16.88
C ARG A 383 25.10 0.61 16.43
N PHE A 384 25.42 0.04 15.28
CA PHE A 384 24.77 -1.17 14.78
C PHE A 384 25.73 -2.36 14.90
N TYR A 385 25.22 -3.52 15.33
CA TYR A 385 26.02 -4.75 15.37
C TYR A 385 25.14 -6.01 15.38
N PRO A 386 25.59 -7.11 14.76
CA PRO A 386 24.96 -8.42 14.91
C PRO A 386 25.26 -9.03 16.28
N ALA A 387 24.26 -9.63 16.92
CA ALA A 387 24.36 -10.18 18.26
C ALA A 387 23.62 -11.52 18.40
N VAL A 388 23.89 -12.20 19.51
CA VAL A 388 23.07 -13.31 20.03
C VAL A 388 22.40 -12.84 21.31
N MET A 389 21.07 -12.92 21.35
CA MET A 389 20.26 -12.49 22.49
C MET A 389 19.46 -13.64 23.10
N PHE A 390 18.89 -13.38 24.26
CA PHE A 390 17.98 -14.25 24.99
C PHE A 390 16.86 -13.37 25.56
N SER A 391 15.64 -13.51 25.03
CA SER A 391 14.50 -12.74 25.55
C SER A 391 14.12 -13.27 26.93
N HIS A 392 14.10 -12.41 27.93
CA HIS A 392 13.82 -12.77 29.32
C HIS A 392 12.33 -12.81 29.64
N ALA A 393 11.49 -12.26 28.77
CA ALA A 393 10.05 -12.40 28.84
C ALA A 393 9.40 -12.05 27.50
N ARG A 394 8.32 -12.77 27.18
CA ARG A 394 7.31 -12.33 26.21
C ARG A 394 6.19 -11.65 26.98
N LEU A 395 6.09 -10.34 26.85
CA LEU A 395 5.06 -9.52 27.48
C LEU A 395 3.99 -9.12 26.46
N THR A 396 2.82 -8.72 26.96
CA THR A 396 1.80 -8.06 26.12
C THR A 396 1.69 -6.58 26.45
N TYR A 397 1.20 -5.79 25.50
CA TYR A 397 0.85 -4.38 25.76
C TYR A 397 -0.07 -4.24 26.98
N THR A 398 -1.04 -5.14 27.13
CA THR A 398 -1.97 -5.18 28.26
C THR A 398 -1.24 -5.43 29.59
N LYS A 399 -0.34 -6.43 29.65
CA LYS A 399 0.43 -6.72 30.87
C LYS A 399 1.35 -5.56 31.25
N VAL A 400 2.03 -4.95 30.28
CA VAL A 400 2.91 -3.81 30.54
C VAL A 400 2.12 -2.61 31.04
N ALA A 401 0.96 -2.33 30.43
CA ALA A 401 0.09 -1.25 30.88
C ALA A 401 -0.42 -1.50 32.32
N ALA A 402 -0.85 -2.73 32.63
CA ALA A 402 -1.28 -3.10 33.97
C ALA A 402 -0.17 -2.95 35.03
N MET A 403 1.08 -3.27 34.68
CA MET A 403 2.23 -3.13 35.58
C MET A 403 2.68 -1.68 35.80
N LEU A 404 2.68 -0.85 34.75
CA LEU A 404 3.26 0.50 34.78
C LEU A 404 2.25 1.62 35.04
N TYR A 405 1.03 1.47 34.51
CA TYR A 405 0.03 2.55 34.49
C TYR A 405 -1.20 2.21 35.36
N GLY A 406 -1.54 0.92 35.46
CA GLY A 406 -2.68 0.45 36.23
C GLY A 406 -4.01 0.50 35.47
N ASP A 407 -5.10 0.24 36.19
CA ASP A 407 -6.47 0.33 35.69
C ASP A 407 -7.00 1.78 35.62
N GLU A 408 -8.29 1.95 35.34
CA GLU A 408 -8.95 3.27 35.31
C GLU A 408 -8.87 4.01 36.66
N ALA A 409 -8.76 3.28 37.77
CA ALA A 409 -8.57 3.83 39.11
C ALA A 409 -7.09 4.12 39.43
N GLY A 410 -6.17 3.85 38.50
CA GLY A 410 -4.73 3.99 38.67
C GLY A 410 -4.08 2.91 39.53
N GLN A 411 -4.80 1.81 39.81
CA GLN A 411 -4.28 0.70 40.59
C GLN A 411 -3.46 -0.22 39.69
N ARG A 412 -2.18 -0.37 40.03
CA ARG A 412 -1.27 -1.26 39.30
C ARG A 412 -1.47 -2.70 39.75
N ASP A 413 -1.25 -3.63 38.82
CA ASP A 413 -1.36 -5.05 39.11
C ASP A 413 -0.12 -5.53 39.91
N GLU A 414 -0.24 -5.58 41.23
CA GLU A 414 0.84 -5.99 42.13
C GLU A 414 1.25 -7.46 41.96
N ALA A 415 0.35 -8.33 41.49
CA ALA A 415 0.67 -9.73 41.22
C ALA A 415 1.58 -9.85 39.99
N LEU A 416 1.24 -9.17 38.89
CA LEU A 416 2.09 -9.10 37.70
C LEU A 416 3.42 -8.40 37.99
N ARG A 417 3.41 -7.36 38.82
CA ARG A 417 4.63 -6.67 39.25
C ARG A 417 5.55 -7.60 40.04
N ALA A 418 5.00 -8.43 40.93
CA ALA A 418 5.77 -9.43 41.67
C ALA A 418 6.31 -10.54 40.74
N GLU A 419 5.49 -11.02 39.79
CA GLU A 419 5.89 -12.02 38.78
C GLU A 419 7.09 -11.55 37.94
N HIS A 420 7.09 -10.28 37.53
CA HIS A 420 8.11 -9.70 36.66
C HIS A 420 9.09 -8.76 37.40
N ALA A 421 9.25 -8.93 38.72
CA ALA A 421 10.03 -8.02 39.56
C ALA A 421 11.46 -7.71 39.04
N PRO A 422 12.24 -8.67 38.49
CA PRO A 422 13.57 -8.38 37.94
C PRO A 422 13.56 -7.47 36.70
N LEU A 423 12.45 -7.43 35.95
CA LEU A 423 12.31 -6.66 34.70
C LEU A 423 11.75 -5.26 34.94
N LEU A 424 11.03 -5.06 36.05
CA LEU A 424 10.36 -3.80 36.37
C LEU A 424 11.27 -2.56 36.30
N PRO A 425 12.50 -2.55 36.86
CA PRO A 425 13.35 -1.36 36.79
C PRO A 425 13.66 -0.91 35.35
N HIS A 426 13.75 -1.88 34.43
CA HIS A 426 14.01 -1.61 33.01
C HIS A 426 12.75 -1.12 32.29
N LEU A 427 11.59 -1.70 32.61
CA LEU A 427 10.29 -1.25 32.09
C LEU A 427 9.94 0.17 32.56
N GLU A 428 10.21 0.48 33.83
CA GLU A 428 10.04 1.83 34.39
C GLU A 428 11.02 2.83 33.75
N THR A 429 12.26 2.40 33.47
CA THR A 429 13.22 3.23 32.73
C THR A 429 12.79 3.48 31.28
N LEU A 430 12.20 2.49 30.61
CA LEU A 430 11.62 2.63 29.28
C LEU A 430 10.46 3.65 29.28
N ASP A 431 9.55 3.62 30.27
CA ASP A 431 8.48 4.63 30.38
C ASP A 431 9.06 6.03 30.57
N VAL A 432 10.04 6.21 31.46
CA VAL A 432 10.69 7.51 31.65
C VAL A 432 11.29 8.03 30.34
N LEU A 433 12.00 7.17 29.60
CA LEU A 433 12.54 7.54 28.29
C LEU A 433 11.43 7.85 27.27
N PHE A 434 10.37 7.05 27.22
CA PHE A 434 9.19 7.28 26.37
C PHE A 434 8.59 8.67 26.61
N ARG A 435 8.38 9.08 27.87
CA ARG A 435 7.88 10.43 28.18
C ARG A 435 8.79 11.54 27.68
N ILE A 436 10.11 11.31 27.70
CA ILE A 436 11.10 12.26 27.18
C ILE A 436 11.03 12.32 25.65
N LEU A 437 10.95 11.17 24.97
CA LEU A 437 10.84 11.08 23.51
C LEU A 437 9.53 11.70 23.01
N LEU A 438 8.42 11.50 23.72
CA LEU A 438 7.14 12.12 23.40
C LEU A 438 7.20 13.65 23.44
N LYS A 439 7.86 14.22 24.47
CA LYS A 439 8.12 15.66 24.55
C LYS A 439 9.01 16.15 23.40
N ALA A 440 10.02 15.38 23.01
CA ALA A 440 10.88 15.70 21.88
C ALA A 440 10.12 15.65 20.55
N ARG A 441 9.21 14.67 20.36
CA ARG A 441 8.31 14.54 19.20
C ARG A 441 7.35 15.72 19.09
N ALA A 442 6.71 16.12 20.19
CA ALA A 442 5.85 17.30 20.22
C ALA A 442 6.64 18.58 19.86
N LYS A 443 7.84 18.75 20.40
CA LYS A 443 8.71 19.89 20.07
C LYS A 443 9.14 19.92 18.60
N ARG A 444 9.33 18.75 17.98
CA ARG A 444 9.64 18.61 16.55
C ARG A 444 8.44 18.97 15.65
N GLY A 445 7.22 18.91 16.19
CA GLY A 445 6.00 19.25 15.47
C GLY A 445 5.48 18.11 14.60
N ALA A 446 5.71 16.85 15.01
CA ALA A 446 5.07 15.70 14.37
C ALA A 446 3.55 15.80 14.51
N ILE A 447 2.83 15.40 13.46
CA ILE A 447 1.38 15.43 13.44
C ILE A 447 0.88 14.11 14.03
N GLU A 448 -0.07 14.20 14.95
CA GLU A 448 -0.82 13.04 15.46
C GLU A 448 -2.30 13.32 15.22
N PHE A 449 -2.92 12.47 14.40
CA PHE A 449 -4.37 12.46 14.20
C PHE A 449 -4.94 11.30 15.00
N GLU A 450 -6.08 11.52 15.65
CA GLU A 450 -6.79 10.46 16.35
C GLU A 450 -7.64 9.69 15.34
N THR A 451 -7.33 8.40 15.16
CA THR A 451 -8.13 7.47 14.37
C THR A 451 -8.58 6.33 15.27
N VAL A 452 -9.84 5.92 15.15
CA VAL A 452 -10.37 4.76 15.86
C VAL A 452 -10.29 3.56 14.93
N GLU A 453 -9.34 2.68 15.20
CA GLU A 453 -9.29 1.35 14.57
C GLU A 453 -10.25 0.41 15.30
N THR A 454 -10.74 -0.61 14.62
CA THR A 454 -11.70 -1.56 15.22
C THR A 454 -11.25 -2.99 15.12
N LYS A 455 -11.52 -3.75 16.17
CA LYS A 455 -11.25 -5.17 16.27
C LYS A 455 -12.55 -5.96 16.31
N MET A 456 -12.61 -7.03 15.53
CA MET A 456 -13.73 -7.98 15.53
C MET A 456 -13.46 -9.07 16.57
N ILE A 457 -14.40 -9.25 17.50
CA ILE A 457 -14.40 -10.35 18.46
C ILE A 457 -15.31 -11.45 17.92
N PHE A 458 -14.78 -12.67 17.83
CA PHE A 458 -15.48 -13.82 17.29
C PHE A 458 -15.91 -14.79 18.38
N ASP A 459 -17.07 -15.41 18.23
CA ASP A 459 -17.57 -16.47 19.11
C ASP A 459 -16.91 -17.83 18.79
N GLU A 460 -17.29 -18.88 19.53
CA GLU A 460 -16.77 -20.24 19.34
C GLU A 460 -17.16 -20.84 17.97
N GLN A 461 -18.23 -20.34 17.36
CA GLN A 461 -18.72 -20.75 16.05
C GLN A 461 -18.03 -19.97 14.92
N GLY A 462 -17.18 -18.99 15.23
CA GLY A 462 -16.45 -18.19 14.24
C GLY A 462 -17.24 -17.02 13.68
N LYS A 463 -18.42 -16.69 14.23
CA LYS A 463 -19.20 -15.50 13.87
C LYS A 463 -18.75 -14.29 14.67
N ILE A 464 -18.97 -13.09 14.13
CA ILE A 464 -18.68 -11.86 14.86
C ILE A 464 -19.69 -11.72 16.01
N GLU A 465 -19.19 -11.80 17.24
CA GLU A 465 -19.98 -11.53 18.44
C GLU A 465 -20.18 -10.01 18.60
N ARG A 466 -19.09 -9.25 18.44
CA ARG A 466 -19.11 -7.77 18.51
C ARG A 466 -17.91 -7.15 17.81
N ILE A 467 -18.07 -5.89 17.40
CA ILE A 467 -17.00 -5.03 16.88
C ILE A 467 -16.68 -4.01 17.97
N VAL A 468 -15.42 -3.93 18.38
CA VAL A 468 -14.97 -3.02 19.47
C VAL A 468 -13.87 -2.09 18.96
N PRO A 469 -13.78 -0.86 19.49
CA PRO A 469 -12.64 0.00 19.19
C PRO A 469 -11.36 -0.61 19.77
N GLU A 470 -10.27 -0.55 19.00
CA GLU A 470 -8.96 -0.98 19.47
C GLU A 470 -8.34 0.10 20.36
N SER A 471 -8.06 -0.25 21.62
CA SER A 471 -7.51 0.68 22.59
C SER A 471 -5.99 0.78 22.48
N ARG A 472 -5.49 1.90 21.93
CA ARG A 472 -4.05 2.22 21.93
C ARG A 472 -3.65 2.84 23.27
N ASN A 473 -3.01 2.05 24.13
CA ASN A 473 -2.49 2.51 25.43
C ASN A 473 -1.00 2.94 25.36
N ASP A 474 -0.46 3.47 26.47
CA ASP A 474 0.92 3.98 26.53
C ASP A 474 2.00 2.89 26.34
N ALA A 475 1.69 1.60 26.53
CA ALA A 475 2.65 0.51 26.22
C ALA A 475 2.87 0.38 24.71
N HIS A 476 1.83 0.56 23.90
CA HIS A 476 1.95 0.60 22.43
C HIS A 476 2.82 1.78 22.00
N ARG A 477 2.56 2.96 22.57
CA ARG A 477 3.28 4.20 22.26
C ARG A 477 4.75 4.15 22.70
N LEU A 478 5.05 3.49 23.81
CA LEU A 478 6.41 3.25 24.28
C LEU A 478 7.22 2.45 23.26
N ILE A 479 6.68 1.33 22.77
CA ILE A 479 7.34 0.53 21.73
C ILE A 479 7.48 1.32 20.43
N GLU A 480 6.43 2.04 20.02
CA GLU A 480 6.48 2.90 18.83
C GLU A 480 7.64 3.90 18.89
N GLU A 481 7.80 4.64 19.99
CA GLU A 481 8.90 5.61 20.12
C GLU A 481 10.28 4.94 20.12
N CYS A 482 10.41 3.74 20.68
CA CYS A 482 11.66 2.96 20.59
C CYS A 482 11.98 2.57 19.15
N MET A 483 10.98 2.10 18.39
CA MET A 483 11.15 1.73 16.99
C MET A 483 11.43 2.93 16.10
N LEU A 484 10.75 4.07 16.33
CA LEU A 484 11.03 5.33 15.63
C LEU A 484 12.48 5.77 15.83
N ALA A 485 13.00 5.69 17.06
CA ALA A 485 14.39 6.02 17.34
C ALA A 485 15.39 5.12 16.58
N ALA A 486 15.15 3.80 16.55
CA ALA A 486 16.00 2.86 15.82
C ALA A 486 15.93 3.06 14.30
N ASN A 487 14.73 3.31 13.75
CA ASN A 487 14.50 3.59 12.34
C ASN A 487 15.21 4.87 11.86
N VAL A 488 15.19 5.94 12.68
CA VAL A 488 15.95 7.17 12.39
C VAL A 488 17.46 6.90 12.42
N CYS A 489 17.95 6.15 13.40
CA CYS A 489 19.37 5.77 13.46
C CYS A 489 19.81 4.96 12.22
N ALA A 490 18.97 4.03 11.76
CA ALA A 490 19.24 3.22 10.57
C ALA A 490 19.32 4.11 9.32
N SER A 491 18.38 5.05 9.18
CA SER A 491 18.35 6.03 8.09
C SER A 491 19.62 6.88 8.08
N GLU A 492 19.97 7.49 9.22
CA GLU A 492 21.18 8.29 9.36
C GLU A 492 22.45 7.48 9.10
N TYR A 493 22.51 6.23 9.56
CA TYR A 493 23.67 5.35 9.38
C TYR A 493 23.95 5.09 7.90
N LEU A 494 22.92 4.76 7.12
CA LEU A 494 23.05 4.48 5.69
C LEU A 494 23.39 5.75 4.91
N GLN A 495 22.81 6.89 5.28
CA GLN A 495 23.13 8.19 4.67
C GLN A 495 24.57 8.63 4.94
N LYS A 496 25.04 8.55 6.19
CA LYS A 496 26.44 8.88 6.57
C LYS A 496 27.44 8.04 5.77
N ASN A 497 27.09 6.79 5.49
CA ASN A 497 27.90 5.86 4.71
C ASN A 497 27.64 5.91 3.19
N LYS A 498 26.79 6.84 2.71
CA LYS A 498 26.42 7.01 1.29
C LYS A 498 25.99 5.68 0.65
N HIS A 499 25.22 4.89 1.39
CA HIS A 499 24.71 3.60 0.95
C HIS A 499 23.29 3.79 0.40
N PRO A 500 23.00 3.34 -0.83
CA PRO A 500 21.64 3.31 -1.36
C PRO A 500 20.74 2.40 -0.51
N ALA A 501 19.54 2.85 -0.18
CA ALA A 501 18.58 2.09 0.62
C ALA A 501 17.18 2.65 0.37
N LEU A 502 16.15 1.88 0.73
CA LEU A 502 14.78 2.39 0.72
C LEU A 502 14.53 3.27 1.93
N PHE A 503 14.12 4.49 1.70
CA PHE A 503 13.54 5.39 2.69
C PHE A 503 12.03 5.21 2.70
N ARG A 504 11.42 5.37 3.88
CA ARG A 504 9.99 5.48 4.02
C ARG A 504 9.65 6.96 3.96
N VAL A 505 9.26 7.41 2.77
CA VAL A 505 9.03 8.82 2.49
C VAL A 505 7.56 9.17 2.60
N HIS A 506 7.28 10.38 3.05
CA HIS A 506 5.93 10.95 3.09
C HIS A 506 6.06 12.41 2.68
N GLU A 507 5.66 12.71 1.46
CA GLU A 507 5.75 14.06 0.88
C GLU A 507 4.77 15.03 1.55
N ALA A 508 5.07 16.33 1.42
CA ALA A 508 4.12 17.36 1.80
C ALA A 508 2.87 17.32 0.90
N PRO A 509 1.71 17.79 1.39
CA PRO A 509 0.54 17.99 0.55
C PRO A 509 0.84 18.84 -0.69
N THR A 510 0.20 18.52 -1.83
CA THR A 510 0.40 19.29 -3.06
C THR A 510 -0.17 20.71 -2.92
N PRO A 511 0.34 21.69 -3.70
CA PRO A 511 -0.16 23.08 -3.66
C PRO A 511 -1.68 23.18 -3.85
N GLU A 512 -2.26 22.35 -4.73
CA GLU A 512 -3.71 22.29 -4.93
C GLU A 512 -4.46 21.84 -3.67
N LYS A 513 -4.04 20.72 -3.06
CA LYS A 513 -4.66 20.23 -1.82
C LYS A 513 -4.50 21.23 -0.67
N LEU A 514 -3.35 21.91 -0.59
CA LEU A 514 -3.12 22.99 0.38
C LEU A 514 -4.06 24.18 0.15
N GLY A 515 -4.29 24.58 -1.10
CA GLY A 515 -5.24 25.63 -1.45
C GLY A 515 -6.65 25.30 -0.95
N LYS A 516 -7.15 24.10 -1.30
CA LYS A 516 -8.47 23.62 -0.83
C LYS A 516 -8.56 23.55 0.69
N LEU A 517 -7.51 23.06 1.37
CA LEU A 517 -7.48 23.03 2.85
C LEU A 517 -7.51 24.44 3.46
N ARG A 518 -6.80 25.41 2.87
CA ARG A 518 -6.80 26.80 3.35
C ARG A 518 -8.18 27.44 3.21
N GLU A 519 -8.84 27.24 2.09
CA GLU A 519 -10.21 27.71 1.86
C GLU A 519 -11.17 27.10 2.89
N PHE A 520 -11.11 25.78 3.09
CA PHE A 520 -11.89 25.07 4.08
C PHE A 520 -11.65 25.61 5.50
N LEU A 521 -10.39 25.69 5.95
CA LEU A 521 -10.04 26.20 7.29
C LEU A 521 -10.52 27.64 7.51
N ALA A 522 -10.46 28.49 6.47
CA ALA A 522 -10.90 29.88 6.55
C ALA A 522 -12.39 30.01 6.86
N GLU A 523 -13.22 29.06 6.42
CA GLU A 523 -14.66 29.04 6.77
C GLU A 523 -14.89 28.82 8.27
N PHE A 524 -13.98 28.12 8.95
CA PHE A 524 -14.01 27.90 10.39
C PHE A 524 -13.27 29.00 11.19
N GLY A 525 -12.81 30.06 10.51
CA GLY A 525 -12.00 31.12 11.11
C GLY A 525 -10.59 30.66 11.49
N LEU A 526 -10.11 29.56 10.89
CA LEU A 526 -8.78 29.01 11.12
C LEU A 526 -7.86 29.36 9.95
N GLY A 527 -6.58 29.51 10.24
CA GLY A 527 -5.54 29.73 9.24
C GLY A 527 -4.43 28.70 9.40
N LEU A 528 -3.98 28.13 8.28
CA LEU A 528 -2.77 27.33 8.24
C LEU A 528 -1.55 28.25 8.12
N GLY A 529 -0.58 28.09 9.03
CA GLY A 529 0.66 28.87 9.00
C GLY A 529 1.59 28.50 7.84
N GLY A 530 2.85 28.94 7.90
CA GLY A 530 3.94 28.42 7.07
C GLY A 530 3.99 28.87 5.60
N GLY A 531 3.14 29.82 5.17
CA GLY A 531 3.15 30.35 3.80
C GLY A 531 2.86 29.28 2.74
N ASP A 532 3.48 29.37 1.58
CA ASP A 532 3.23 28.45 0.45
C ASP A 532 3.75 27.02 0.70
N SER A 533 4.60 26.81 1.72
CA SER A 533 5.19 25.52 2.06
C SER A 533 5.13 25.26 3.56
N PRO A 534 3.91 25.00 4.11
CA PRO A 534 3.73 24.74 5.53
C PRO A 534 4.47 23.48 5.98
N ARG A 535 5.05 23.52 7.18
CA ARG A 535 5.68 22.34 7.78
C ARG A 535 4.68 21.55 8.61
N ALA A 536 5.03 20.32 8.97
CA ALA A 536 4.27 19.49 9.90
C ALA A 536 3.88 20.23 11.20
N ALA A 537 4.81 21.01 11.75
CA ALA A 537 4.57 21.84 12.93
C ALA A 537 3.44 22.88 12.75
N ASP A 538 3.19 23.35 11.53
CA ASP A 538 2.10 24.30 11.27
C ASP A 538 0.75 23.60 11.25
N PHE A 539 0.70 22.33 10.79
CA PHE A 539 -0.48 21.48 10.93
C PHE A 539 -0.72 21.12 12.41
N ALA A 540 0.32 20.73 13.14
CA ALA A 540 0.22 20.40 14.57
C ALA A 540 -0.36 21.58 15.38
N LYS A 541 0.04 22.83 15.09
CA LYS A 541 -0.55 24.03 15.72
C LYS A 541 -2.05 24.18 15.45
N VAL A 542 -2.53 23.77 14.28
CA VAL A 542 -3.97 23.78 13.97
C VAL A 542 -4.66 22.69 14.77
N VAL A 543 -4.11 21.46 14.78
CA VAL A 543 -4.65 20.34 15.58
C VAL A 543 -4.75 20.72 17.06
N ASP A 544 -3.72 21.34 17.64
CA ASP A 544 -3.75 21.80 19.03
C ASP A 544 -4.82 22.86 19.31
N LYS A 545 -5.08 23.77 18.36
CA LYS A 545 -6.11 24.81 18.50
C LYS A 545 -7.54 24.28 18.44
N ILE A 546 -7.75 23.13 17.80
CA ILE A 546 -9.09 22.59 17.56
C ILE A 546 -9.51 21.53 18.58
N LYS A 547 -8.62 21.07 19.47
CA LYS A 547 -8.88 19.94 20.39
C LYS A 547 -10.22 20.01 21.12
N ASP A 548 -10.57 21.19 21.65
CA ASP A 548 -11.78 21.37 22.45
C ASP A 548 -12.99 21.88 21.64
N ARG A 549 -12.89 21.88 20.31
CA ARG A 549 -13.96 22.38 19.43
C ARG A 549 -14.95 21.27 19.06
N PRO A 550 -16.25 21.58 18.89
CA PRO A 550 -17.25 20.60 18.45
C PRO A 550 -17.00 20.10 17.02
N ASP A 551 -16.30 20.87 16.19
CA ASP A 551 -15.95 20.56 14.80
C ASP A 551 -14.54 19.96 14.64
N ALA A 552 -13.86 19.59 15.74
CA ALA A 552 -12.50 19.07 15.73
C ALA A 552 -12.35 17.85 14.82
N ARG A 553 -13.27 16.88 14.93
CA ARG A 553 -13.25 15.63 14.15
C ARG A 553 -13.36 15.90 12.64
N LEU A 554 -14.22 16.84 12.25
CA LEU A 554 -14.37 17.28 10.87
C LEU A 554 -13.06 17.86 10.34
N ILE A 555 -12.49 18.82 11.06
CA ILE A 555 -11.28 19.52 10.64
C ILE A 555 -10.10 18.54 10.56
N GLN A 556 -9.93 17.67 11.56
CA GLN A 556 -8.89 16.63 11.54
C GLN A 556 -9.05 15.68 10.35
N THR A 557 -10.28 15.28 10.02
CA THR A 557 -10.54 14.39 8.87
C THR A 557 -10.14 15.04 7.55
N VAL A 558 -10.49 16.31 7.33
CA VAL A 558 -10.11 17.05 6.12
C VAL A 558 -8.60 17.29 6.06
N MET A 559 -7.96 17.59 7.19
CA MET A 559 -6.50 17.70 7.29
C MET A 559 -5.79 16.38 6.96
N LEU A 560 -6.29 15.24 7.47
CA LEU A 560 -5.74 13.93 7.17
C LEU A 560 -5.88 13.59 5.67
N ARG A 561 -7.05 13.85 5.08
CA ARG A 561 -7.30 13.65 3.63
C ARG A 561 -6.43 14.53 2.72
N THR A 562 -5.90 15.63 3.26
CA THR A 562 -4.98 16.53 2.55
C THR A 562 -3.57 15.93 2.44
N MET A 563 -3.20 15.00 3.33
CA MET A 563 -1.88 14.37 3.32
C MET A 563 -1.65 13.50 2.08
N GLN A 564 -0.37 13.21 1.80
CA GLN A 564 0.01 12.20 0.80
C GLN A 564 0.10 10.83 1.47
N GLN A 565 0.02 9.77 0.66
CA GLN A 565 0.33 8.44 1.14
C GLN A 565 1.85 8.28 1.26
N ALA A 566 2.31 7.61 2.32
CA ALA A 566 3.72 7.28 2.46
C ALA A 566 4.10 6.11 1.53
N VAL A 567 5.31 6.15 0.97
CA VAL A 567 5.82 5.15 0.01
C VAL A 567 7.27 4.79 0.30
N TYR A 568 7.76 3.69 -0.28
CA TYR A 568 9.18 3.35 -0.27
C TYR A 568 9.88 3.96 -1.48
N SER A 569 10.97 4.69 -1.27
CA SER A 569 11.76 5.30 -2.33
C SER A 569 13.25 5.29 -1.99
N PRO A 570 14.16 5.09 -2.96
CA PRO A 570 15.59 5.31 -2.74
C PRO A 570 15.96 6.78 -2.55
N GLU A 571 15.11 7.71 -3.00
CA GLU A 571 15.30 9.13 -2.81
C GLU A 571 14.74 9.56 -1.45
N ASN A 572 15.57 10.19 -0.63
CA ASN A 572 15.12 10.72 0.65
C ASN A 572 14.54 12.13 0.50
N VAL A 573 13.22 12.23 0.53
CA VAL A 573 12.48 13.51 0.58
C VAL A 573 11.94 13.82 1.99
N GLY A 574 12.32 13.02 2.99
CA GLY A 574 11.85 13.13 4.36
C GLY A 574 10.47 12.50 4.60
N HIS A 575 9.98 12.64 5.82
CA HIS A 575 8.69 12.10 6.26
C HIS A 575 7.86 13.19 6.94
N PHE A 576 6.96 13.81 6.18
CA PHE A 576 6.16 14.96 6.58
C PHE A 576 5.39 14.71 7.88
N GLY A 577 4.56 13.67 7.94
CA GLY A 577 3.71 13.40 9.12
C GLY A 577 4.48 13.20 10.44
N LEU A 578 5.67 12.59 10.39
CA LEU A 578 6.53 12.33 11.56
C LEU A 578 7.51 13.48 11.85
N ALA A 579 7.57 14.47 10.96
CA ALA A 579 8.51 15.58 10.98
C ALA A 579 9.98 15.12 11.06
N PHE A 580 10.35 14.09 10.29
CA PHE A 580 11.74 13.63 10.17
C PHE A 580 12.34 14.02 8.81
N ASP A 581 13.59 14.45 8.81
CA ASP A 581 14.34 14.74 7.57
C ASP A 581 14.73 13.48 6.80
N ALA A 582 14.84 12.36 7.51
CA ALA A 582 15.16 11.05 6.95
C ALA A 582 14.55 9.95 7.83
N TYR A 583 13.91 8.96 7.20
CA TYR A 583 13.27 7.84 7.90
C TYR A 583 13.30 6.58 7.03
N THR A 584 13.59 5.43 7.63
CA THR A 584 13.56 4.12 6.95
C THR A 584 12.99 3.07 7.90
N HIS A 585 12.29 2.07 7.37
CA HIS A 585 11.85 0.94 8.18
C HIS A 585 12.99 -0.08 8.33
N PHE A 586 13.33 -0.39 9.58
CA PHE A 586 14.38 -1.33 9.98
C PHE A 586 13.87 -2.42 10.94
N THR A 587 12.79 -2.15 11.68
CA THR A 587 12.40 -2.89 12.88
C THR A 587 11.41 -4.03 12.65
N SER A 588 11.06 -4.38 11.41
CA SER A 588 10.14 -5.51 11.15
C SER A 588 10.50 -6.36 9.91
N PRO A 589 11.73 -6.89 9.82
CA PRO A 589 12.18 -7.68 8.67
C PRO A 589 11.51 -9.04 8.51
N ILE A 590 10.78 -9.56 9.51
CA ILE A 590 10.00 -10.80 9.36
C ILE A 590 8.82 -10.59 8.42
N ARG A 591 8.21 -9.39 8.44
CA ARG A 591 6.95 -9.07 7.76
C ARG A 591 7.03 -7.96 6.73
N ARG A 592 8.19 -7.34 6.53
CA ARG A 592 8.43 -6.30 5.52
C ARG A 592 9.76 -6.53 4.80
N TYR A 593 9.70 -6.68 3.48
CA TYR A 593 10.90 -6.85 2.64
C TYR A 593 11.84 -5.63 2.64
N PRO A 594 11.35 -4.37 2.68
CA PRO A 594 12.22 -3.20 2.82
C PRO A 594 13.16 -3.26 4.03
N ASP A 595 12.65 -3.67 5.20
CA ASP A 595 13.44 -3.84 6.41
C ASP A 595 14.52 -4.91 6.25
N LEU A 596 14.22 -6.02 5.57
CA LEU A 596 15.19 -7.06 5.23
C LEU A 596 16.34 -6.50 4.38
N LEU A 597 16.05 -5.64 3.41
CA LEU A 597 17.08 -4.97 2.59
C LEU A 597 17.91 -3.97 3.41
N VAL A 598 17.28 -3.24 4.32
CA VAL A 598 17.96 -2.33 5.24
C VAL A 598 18.94 -3.10 6.15
N HIS A 599 18.57 -4.27 6.65
CA HIS A 599 19.49 -5.14 7.41
C HIS A 599 20.71 -5.56 6.58
N ARG A 600 20.49 -5.95 5.31
CA ARG A 600 21.59 -6.31 4.38
C ARG A 600 22.51 -5.13 4.11
N ALA A 601 21.94 -3.94 3.91
CA ALA A 601 22.69 -2.70 3.71
C ALA A 601 23.54 -2.35 4.96
N ILE A 602 22.96 -2.41 6.16
CA ILE A 602 23.69 -2.16 7.42
C ILE A 602 24.84 -3.17 7.59
N LYS A 603 24.61 -4.47 7.37
CA LYS A 603 25.66 -5.50 7.42
C LYS A 603 26.77 -5.29 6.40
N ALA A 604 26.43 -4.84 5.19
CA ALA A 604 27.42 -4.51 4.18
C ALA A 604 28.29 -3.32 4.63
N VAL A 605 27.68 -2.26 5.13
CA VAL A 605 28.40 -1.10 5.69
C VAL A 605 29.32 -1.51 6.83
N LEU A 606 28.88 -2.37 7.75
CA LEU A 606 29.71 -2.89 8.85
C LEU A 606 30.95 -3.67 8.36
N ARG A 607 30.87 -4.28 7.18
CA ARG A 607 32.01 -4.96 6.52
C ARG A 607 32.84 -4.03 5.63
N GLY A 608 32.49 -2.75 5.54
CA GLY A 608 33.14 -1.79 4.64
C GLY A 608 32.85 -2.04 3.16
N VAL A 609 31.74 -2.73 2.83
CA VAL A 609 31.30 -3.00 1.45
C VAL A 609 29.95 -2.35 1.17
N LYS A 610 29.55 -2.31 -0.11
CA LYS A 610 28.20 -1.90 -0.51
C LYS A 610 27.37 -3.12 -0.89
N TYR A 611 26.18 -3.22 -0.31
CA TYR A 611 25.17 -4.18 -0.73
C TYR A 611 24.51 -3.70 -2.02
N GLN A 612 24.36 -4.62 -2.96
CA GLN A 612 23.55 -4.46 -4.14
C GLN A 612 22.50 -5.57 -4.12
N PRO A 613 21.19 -5.24 -4.20
CA PRO A 613 20.17 -6.25 -4.40
C PRO A 613 20.49 -7.08 -5.64
N SER A 614 20.40 -8.40 -5.52
CA SER A 614 20.62 -9.33 -6.63
C SER A 614 19.50 -9.29 -7.65
N THR A 615 18.28 -8.94 -7.21
CA THR A 615 17.02 -9.05 -7.92
C THR A 615 16.26 -7.73 -7.80
N GLY A 616 15.88 -7.13 -8.92
CA GLY A 616 14.75 -6.18 -8.95
C GLY A 616 13.46 -6.93 -9.27
N PRO A 617 12.28 -6.30 -9.17
CA PRO A 617 11.06 -6.77 -9.84
C PRO A 617 11.30 -7.10 -11.30
N VAL A 618 12.29 -6.44 -11.92
CA VAL A 618 12.72 -6.78 -13.28
C VAL A 618 13.19 -8.23 -13.40
N GLU A 619 13.76 -8.87 -12.37
CA GLU A 619 14.14 -10.30 -12.44
C GLU A 619 12.99 -11.29 -12.21
N LEU A 620 12.01 -10.95 -11.37
CA LEU A 620 10.72 -11.68 -11.31
C LEU A 620 9.92 -11.53 -12.62
N LEU A 621 10.19 -10.47 -13.40
CA LEU A 621 9.75 -10.28 -14.77
C LEU A 621 10.74 -10.84 -15.83
N ARG A 622 11.96 -11.25 -15.46
CA ARG A 622 13.03 -11.73 -16.38
C ARG A 622 13.33 -13.23 -16.27
N ASP A 623 12.36 -14.08 -15.95
CA ASP A 623 12.55 -15.53 -16.19
C ASP A 623 12.51 -15.91 -17.70
N THR A 624 12.99 -15.03 -18.58
CA THR A 624 13.18 -15.33 -20.01
C THR A 624 14.43 -14.70 -20.65
N ARG A 625 15.42 -14.17 -19.91
CA ARG A 625 16.63 -13.60 -20.56
C ARG A 625 17.96 -14.17 -20.05
N ARG A 626 18.38 -15.25 -20.72
CA ARG A 626 19.74 -15.81 -20.69
C ARG A 626 20.72 -14.92 -21.49
N LYS A 627 21.93 -14.76 -20.94
CA LYS A 627 23.12 -14.00 -21.35
C LYS A 627 23.53 -14.05 -22.84
N LYS A 628 23.96 -12.88 -23.36
CA LYS A 628 25.26 -12.51 -24.02
C LYS A 628 24.95 -11.36 -25.02
N GLY A 629 25.67 -10.24 -25.09
CA GLY A 629 27.12 -10.06 -25.02
C GLY A 629 27.69 -10.04 -26.45
N GLY A 630 27.81 -8.86 -27.05
CA GLY A 630 28.56 -8.62 -28.30
C GLY A 630 29.53 -7.45 -28.10
N LYS A 631 30.72 -7.49 -28.74
CA LYS A 631 31.75 -6.43 -28.70
C LYS A 631 32.17 -5.95 -30.09
N PRO A 632 32.13 -4.62 -30.32
CA PRO A 632 33.01 -3.86 -31.22
C PRO A 632 34.43 -3.55 -30.63
N THR A 633 35.25 -2.80 -31.38
CA THR A 633 36.74 -2.84 -31.45
C THR A 633 37.58 -2.45 -30.21
N PRO A 634 38.80 -3.00 -30.03
CA PRO A 634 39.40 -3.27 -28.70
C PRO A 634 39.81 -2.09 -27.80
N GLU A 635 40.33 -0.98 -28.33
CA GLU A 635 40.93 0.09 -27.49
C GLU A 635 40.00 1.29 -27.26
N ALA A 636 39.17 1.65 -28.24
CA ALA A 636 38.10 2.63 -28.08
C ALA A 636 36.93 2.08 -27.24
N PHE A 637 36.64 0.77 -27.32
CA PHE A 637 35.74 0.08 -26.39
C PHE A 637 36.26 0.12 -24.97
N ALA A 638 37.51 -0.22 -24.71
CA ALA A 638 37.96 -0.35 -23.32
C ALA A 638 37.78 0.94 -22.51
N ARG A 639 37.87 2.12 -23.13
CA ARG A 639 37.65 3.41 -22.44
C ARG A 639 36.19 3.86 -22.46
N ALA A 640 35.52 3.84 -23.62
CA ALA A 640 34.13 4.25 -23.74
C ALA A 640 33.16 3.23 -23.12
N GLU A 641 33.40 1.92 -23.24
CA GLU A 641 32.67 0.84 -22.57
C GLU A 641 32.95 0.87 -21.06
N ARG A 642 34.16 1.18 -20.57
CA ARG A 642 34.37 1.37 -19.12
C ARG A 642 33.66 2.60 -18.60
N GLU A 643 33.63 3.69 -19.35
CA GLU A 643 32.98 4.94 -18.90
C GLU A 643 31.45 4.87 -19.05
N THR A 644 30.95 4.25 -20.12
CA THR A 644 29.52 4.06 -20.39
C THR A 644 28.96 2.88 -19.60
N ALA A 645 29.68 1.77 -19.39
CA ALA A 645 29.28 0.74 -18.45
C ALA A 645 29.43 1.20 -17.00
N ARG A 646 30.35 2.12 -16.67
CA ARG A 646 30.37 2.75 -15.34
C ARG A 646 29.20 3.71 -15.17
N LYS A 647 28.83 4.51 -16.19
CA LYS A 647 27.65 5.40 -16.16
C LYS A 647 26.33 4.62 -16.21
N ARG A 648 26.25 3.54 -16.98
CA ARG A 648 25.09 2.65 -17.13
C ARG A 648 24.94 1.71 -15.93
N ALA A 649 26.02 1.16 -15.38
CA ALA A 649 25.98 0.46 -14.10
C ALA A 649 25.80 1.42 -12.92
N LEU A 650 26.05 2.73 -13.06
CA LEU A 650 25.69 3.73 -12.05
C LEU A 650 24.22 4.16 -12.18
N ALA A 651 23.68 4.18 -13.40
CA ALA A 651 22.26 4.41 -13.69
C ALA A 651 21.39 3.19 -13.30
N GLU A 652 21.71 1.98 -13.76
CA GLU A 652 21.07 0.70 -13.40
C GLU A 652 21.20 0.38 -11.89
N LYS A 653 22.21 0.92 -11.20
CA LYS A 653 22.38 0.76 -9.74
C LYS A 653 21.37 1.56 -8.92
N ASN A 654 20.89 2.69 -9.43
CA ASN A 654 19.82 3.46 -8.80
C ASN A 654 18.44 2.91 -9.20
N ASP A 655 18.32 2.42 -10.44
CA ASP A 655 17.09 1.88 -11.03
C ASP A 655 16.51 0.69 -10.23
N ILE A 656 17.35 -0.27 -9.82
CA ILE A 656 16.86 -1.44 -9.07
C ILE A 656 16.27 -1.09 -7.70
N TRP A 657 16.81 -0.09 -7.00
CA TRP A 657 16.23 0.33 -5.72
C TRP A 657 14.92 1.09 -5.93
N GLU A 658 14.80 1.82 -7.04
CA GLU A 658 13.57 2.49 -7.43
C GLU A 658 12.48 1.47 -7.76
N ASP A 659 12.79 0.47 -8.59
CA ASP A 659 11.87 -0.63 -8.92
C ASP A 659 11.38 -1.36 -7.66
N ILE A 660 12.30 -1.74 -6.76
CA ILE A 660 11.93 -2.40 -5.51
C ILE A 660 11.07 -1.46 -4.65
N GLY A 661 11.37 -0.17 -4.60
CA GLY A 661 10.58 0.83 -3.87
C GLY A 661 9.14 0.91 -4.39
N VAL A 662 8.98 0.98 -5.71
CA VAL A 662 7.67 0.96 -6.39
C VAL A 662 6.93 -0.34 -6.06
N HIS A 663 7.59 -1.48 -6.22
CA HIS A 663 7.00 -2.81 -5.95
C HIS A 663 6.56 -2.97 -4.50
N CYS A 664 7.43 -2.66 -3.52
CA CYS A 664 7.07 -2.79 -2.11
C CYS A 664 5.93 -1.83 -1.71
N SER A 665 5.85 -0.66 -2.34
CA SER A 665 4.74 0.27 -2.13
C SER A 665 3.43 -0.24 -2.76
N GLN A 666 3.52 -0.92 -3.89
CA GLN A 666 2.37 -1.58 -4.53
C GLN A 666 1.88 -2.79 -3.72
N THR A 667 2.78 -3.65 -3.23
CA THR A 667 2.38 -4.81 -2.41
C THR A 667 1.76 -4.39 -1.09
N GLU A 668 2.25 -3.31 -0.47
CA GLU A 668 1.66 -2.72 0.73
C GLU A 668 0.22 -2.28 0.47
N ARG A 669 -0.02 -1.47 -0.58
CA ARG A 669 -1.39 -1.05 -0.96
C ARG A 669 -2.31 -2.23 -1.25
N ARG A 670 -1.80 -3.22 -1.98
CA ARG A 670 -2.55 -4.43 -2.34
C ARG A 670 -2.96 -5.23 -1.10
N ALA A 671 -2.08 -5.32 -0.10
CA ALA A 671 -2.39 -5.95 1.18
C ALA A 671 -3.45 -5.18 1.97
N ASP A 672 -3.30 -3.85 2.09
CA ASP A 672 -4.26 -2.99 2.78
C ASP A 672 -5.66 -3.05 2.14
N GLU A 673 -5.72 -3.00 0.80
CA GLU A 673 -6.97 -3.12 0.05
C GLU A 673 -7.64 -4.48 0.26
N ALA A 674 -6.86 -5.57 0.29
CA ALA A 674 -7.41 -6.90 0.54
C ALA A 674 -7.92 -7.06 1.98
N SER A 675 -7.16 -6.58 2.97
CA SER A 675 -7.56 -6.63 4.39
C SER A 675 -8.84 -5.82 4.63
N ARG A 676 -8.89 -4.58 4.13
CA ARG A 676 -10.13 -3.77 4.13
C ARG A 676 -11.26 -4.45 3.37
N ASP A 677 -10.89 -5.18 2.32
CA ASP A 677 -11.69 -6.07 1.49
C ASP A 677 -12.60 -6.99 2.33
N VAL A 678 -11.88 -7.79 3.12
CA VAL A 678 -12.41 -8.78 4.06
C VAL A 678 -13.15 -8.13 5.21
N GLU A 679 -12.60 -7.08 5.81
CA GLU A 679 -13.26 -6.38 6.92
C GLU A 679 -14.60 -5.79 6.51
N THR A 680 -14.68 -5.20 5.31
CA THR A 680 -15.93 -4.64 4.79
C THR A 680 -16.95 -5.75 4.57
N TRP A 681 -16.53 -6.88 4.00
CA TRP A 681 -17.42 -8.04 3.83
C TRP A 681 -17.94 -8.57 5.17
N LEU A 682 -17.06 -8.73 6.16
CA LEU A 682 -17.41 -9.20 7.50
C LEU A 682 -18.38 -8.24 8.21
N LYS A 683 -18.18 -6.92 8.05
CA LYS A 683 -19.11 -5.90 8.53
C LYS A 683 -20.47 -6.02 7.84
N CYS A 684 -20.51 -6.20 6.52
CA CYS A 684 -21.78 -6.45 5.82
C CYS A 684 -22.46 -7.71 6.33
N PHE A 685 -21.73 -8.82 6.46
CA PHE A 685 -22.27 -10.08 6.98
C PHE A 685 -22.89 -9.92 8.37
N TYR A 686 -22.17 -9.23 9.27
CA TYR A 686 -22.67 -8.91 10.60
C TYR A 686 -23.92 -8.01 10.62
N MET A 687 -24.09 -7.14 9.63
CA MET A 687 -25.27 -6.25 9.53
C MET A 687 -26.51 -6.91 8.92
N GLN A 688 -26.41 -8.09 8.32
CA GLN A 688 -27.56 -8.74 7.67
C GLN A 688 -28.71 -9.02 8.65
N ASP A 689 -28.38 -9.44 9.86
CA ASP A 689 -29.35 -9.77 10.90
C ASP A 689 -29.93 -8.52 11.60
N ARG A 690 -29.49 -7.31 11.19
CA ARG A 690 -29.83 -6.02 11.80
C ARG A 690 -30.65 -5.11 10.86
N ILE A 691 -31.18 -5.66 9.77
CA ILE A 691 -32.06 -4.91 8.85
C ILE A 691 -33.33 -4.47 9.60
N GLY A 692 -33.68 -3.19 9.48
CA GLY A 692 -34.78 -2.53 10.18
C GLY A 692 -34.40 -1.91 11.53
N GLU A 693 -33.19 -2.17 12.03
CA GLU A 693 -32.70 -1.54 13.25
C GLU A 693 -32.22 -0.10 13.00
N GLN A 694 -32.28 0.71 14.05
CA GLN A 694 -31.98 2.13 14.02
C GLN A 694 -30.71 2.42 14.81
N TYR A 695 -29.86 3.30 14.26
CA TYR A 695 -28.57 3.62 14.83
C TYR A 695 -28.27 5.10 14.73
N ALA A 696 -27.66 5.63 15.78
CA ALA A 696 -26.95 6.90 15.71
C ALA A 696 -25.61 6.70 14.96
N GLY A 697 -25.26 7.68 14.14
CA GLY A 697 -24.02 7.68 13.40
C GLY A 697 -23.51 9.08 13.09
N SER A 698 -22.37 9.10 12.41
CA SER A 698 -21.75 10.32 11.93
C SER A 698 -21.45 10.23 10.44
N VAL A 699 -21.70 11.31 9.71
CA VAL A 699 -21.38 11.38 8.28
C VAL A 699 -19.87 11.30 8.09
N THR A 700 -19.37 10.27 7.43
CA THR A 700 -17.94 10.04 7.18
C THR A 700 -17.52 10.40 5.76
N ALA A 701 -18.44 10.47 4.80
CA ALA A 701 -18.17 11.05 3.49
C ALA A 701 -19.42 11.66 2.88
N VAL A 702 -19.22 12.64 2.01
CA VAL A 702 -20.29 13.31 1.26
C VAL A 702 -19.92 13.25 -0.21
N THR A 703 -20.85 12.82 -1.06
CA THR A 703 -20.67 12.74 -2.51
C THR A 703 -21.84 13.45 -3.20
N SER A 704 -21.77 13.58 -4.53
CA SER A 704 -22.89 14.13 -5.31
C SER A 704 -24.14 13.26 -5.32
N PHE A 705 -24.04 11.99 -4.92
CA PHE A 705 -25.14 11.03 -4.97
C PHE A 705 -25.61 10.56 -3.57
N GLY A 706 -25.05 11.11 -2.49
CA GLY A 706 -25.48 10.77 -1.13
C GLY A 706 -24.45 11.08 -0.05
N ILE A 707 -24.69 10.54 1.14
CA ILE A 707 -23.78 10.63 2.30
C ILE A 707 -23.47 9.24 2.81
N PHE A 708 -22.22 9.01 3.21
CA PHE A 708 -21.81 7.82 3.94
C PHE A 708 -21.86 8.11 5.43
N VAL A 709 -22.45 7.21 6.20
CA VAL A 709 -22.63 7.34 7.64
C VAL A 709 -21.93 6.15 8.30
N THR A 710 -21.06 6.43 9.28
CA THR A 710 -20.50 5.39 10.15
C THR A 710 -21.27 5.36 11.46
N LEU A 711 -21.77 4.17 11.82
CA LEU A 711 -22.51 3.92 13.06
C LEU A 711 -21.56 3.97 14.27
N ASP A 712 -22.00 4.56 15.38
CA ASP A 712 -21.10 4.79 16.52
C ASP A 712 -20.71 3.54 17.28
N GLU A 713 -21.66 2.65 17.51
CA GLU A 713 -21.44 1.44 18.32
C GLU A 713 -20.83 0.31 17.51
N LEU A 714 -21.17 0.25 16.22
CA LEU A 714 -20.77 -0.86 15.35
C LEU A 714 -19.58 -0.52 14.45
N PHE A 715 -19.28 0.78 14.27
CA PHE A 715 -18.21 1.27 13.38
C PHE A 715 -18.33 0.71 11.96
N VAL A 716 -19.57 0.52 11.52
CA VAL A 716 -19.92 0.08 10.17
C VAL A 716 -20.37 1.29 9.36
N GLU A 717 -19.88 1.38 8.12
CA GLU A 717 -20.24 2.43 7.19
C GLU A 717 -21.33 1.96 6.23
N GLY A 718 -22.31 2.82 5.96
CA GLY A 718 -23.36 2.60 4.97
C GLY A 718 -23.75 3.89 4.25
N LEU A 719 -24.40 3.76 3.11
CA LEU A 719 -24.78 4.86 2.22
C LEU A 719 -26.24 5.26 2.45
N VAL A 720 -26.48 6.55 2.72
CA VAL A 720 -27.78 7.17 2.50
C VAL A 720 -27.75 7.81 1.12
N HIS A 721 -28.55 7.27 0.19
CA HIS A 721 -28.63 7.81 -1.17
C HIS A 721 -29.33 9.18 -1.18
N ILE A 722 -29.00 10.04 -2.14
CA ILE A 722 -29.55 11.40 -2.25
C ILE A 722 -31.09 11.43 -2.32
N SER A 723 -31.72 10.38 -2.86
CA SER A 723 -33.19 10.23 -2.90
C SER A 723 -33.82 10.09 -1.52
N ASP A 724 -33.07 9.59 -0.55
CA ASP A 724 -33.52 9.33 0.83
C ASP A 724 -33.15 10.48 1.78
N LEU A 725 -32.57 11.58 1.28
CA LEU A 725 -32.24 12.77 2.05
C LEU A 725 -33.42 13.75 2.24
N GLY A 726 -34.50 13.58 1.46
CA GLY A 726 -35.70 14.40 1.54
C GLY A 726 -36.15 14.95 0.18
N ALA A 727 -37.29 15.66 0.18
CA ALA A 727 -37.89 16.26 -1.03
C ALA A 727 -37.29 17.64 -1.35
N ASP A 728 -36.01 17.66 -1.69
CA ASP A 728 -35.27 18.84 -2.15
C ASP A 728 -34.26 18.48 -3.26
N TYR A 729 -33.79 19.49 -3.98
CA TYR A 729 -32.67 19.33 -4.90
C TYR A 729 -31.37 19.67 -4.17
N PHE A 730 -30.50 18.69 -3.95
CA PHE A 730 -29.26 18.88 -3.21
C PHE A 730 -28.08 19.16 -4.14
N HIS A 731 -27.37 20.25 -3.86
CA HIS A 731 -26.13 20.61 -4.53
C HIS A 731 -24.93 20.14 -3.71
N TYR A 732 -23.96 19.50 -4.35
CA TYR A 732 -22.71 19.11 -3.70
C TYR A 732 -21.74 20.28 -3.67
N ASP A 733 -21.42 20.74 -2.46
CA ASP A 733 -20.39 21.74 -2.18
C ASP A 733 -19.10 21.01 -1.79
N GLU A 734 -18.20 20.83 -2.77
CA GLU A 734 -16.92 20.14 -2.58
C GLU A 734 -16.05 20.83 -1.53
N ALA A 735 -16.04 22.17 -1.51
CA ALA A 735 -15.21 22.94 -0.59
C ALA A 735 -15.66 22.77 0.86
N ARG A 736 -16.98 22.63 1.09
CA ARG A 736 -17.55 22.43 2.43
C ARG A 736 -17.70 20.98 2.84
N HIS A 737 -17.45 20.04 1.93
CA HIS A 737 -17.80 18.63 2.09
C HIS A 737 -19.26 18.47 2.56
N ALA A 738 -20.19 19.10 1.81
CA ALA A 738 -21.59 19.21 2.19
C ALA A 738 -22.55 19.00 1.01
N LEU A 739 -23.70 18.39 1.27
CA LEU A 739 -24.86 18.45 0.39
C LEU A 739 -25.82 19.51 0.93
N VAL A 740 -26.20 20.48 0.09
CA VAL A 740 -27.04 21.62 0.47
C VAL A 740 -28.33 21.62 -0.36
N GLY A 741 -29.46 21.51 0.30
CA GLY A 741 -30.79 21.60 -0.32
C GLY A 741 -31.07 23.00 -0.83
N GLU A 742 -31.49 23.11 -2.09
CA GLU A 742 -31.75 24.38 -2.78
C GLU A 742 -32.93 25.13 -2.18
N ARG A 743 -34.04 24.44 -1.89
CA ARG A 743 -35.29 25.05 -1.42
C ARG A 743 -35.36 25.14 0.10
N THR A 744 -34.93 24.10 0.79
CA THR A 744 -35.02 23.98 2.25
C THR A 744 -33.83 24.61 2.96
N GLY A 745 -32.70 24.74 2.27
CA GLY A 745 -31.43 25.11 2.88
C GLY A 745 -30.87 24.05 3.84
N GLN A 746 -31.48 22.86 3.90
CA GLN A 746 -31.00 21.74 4.72
C GLN A 746 -29.60 21.33 4.28
N GLN A 747 -28.74 20.98 5.23
CA GLN A 747 -27.36 20.64 4.94
C GLN A 747 -26.97 19.33 5.61
N PHE A 748 -26.28 18.48 4.87
CA PHE A 748 -25.63 17.28 5.38
C PHE A 748 -24.13 17.42 5.12
N ARG A 749 -23.37 17.64 6.19
CA ARG A 749 -21.93 17.90 6.14
C ARG A 749 -21.16 16.73 6.72
N LEU A 750 -19.89 16.64 6.34
CA LEU A 750 -18.96 15.72 6.96
C LEU A 750 -18.94 15.92 8.50
N SER A 751 -18.94 14.81 9.24
CA SER A 751 -19.07 14.70 10.71
C SER A 751 -20.41 15.10 11.33
N ASP A 752 -21.43 15.47 10.55
CA ASP A 752 -22.77 15.70 11.09
C ASP A 752 -23.31 14.43 11.74
N ARG A 753 -24.09 14.62 12.81
CA ARG A 753 -24.76 13.57 13.57
C ARG A 753 -26.11 13.28 12.95
N VAL A 754 -26.37 12.01 12.67
CA VAL A 754 -27.60 11.56 12.03
C VAL A 754 -28.09 10.26 12.67
N GLU A 755 -29.39 10.01 12.58
CA GLU A 755 -30.01 8.73 12.91
C GLU A 755 -30.44 8.04 11.62
N VAL A 756 -30.08 6.77 11.48
CA VAL A 756 -30.28 5.99 10.27
C VAL A 756 -30.88 4.62 10.57
N GLU A 757 -31.72 4.13 9.67
CA GLU A 757 -32.26 2.78 9.63
C GLU A 757 -31.47 1.94 8.63
N VAL A 758 -31.16 0.70 9.00
CA VAL A 758 -30.56 -0.27 8.06
C VAL A 758 -31.65 -0.80 7.13
N VAL A 759 -31.64 -0.42 5.85
CA VAL A 759 -32.71 -0.82 4.91
C VAL A 759 -32.32 -2.03 4.08
N ARG A 760 -31.05 -2.12 3.68
CA ARG A 760 -30.56 -3.21 2.84
C ARG A 760 -29.09 -3.49 3.12
N VAL A 761 -28.75 -4.77 3.08
CA VAL A 761 -27.36 -5.25 3.10
C VAL A 761 -27.14 -6.14 1.89
N ASP A 762 -26.14 -5.81 1.09
CA ASP A 762 -25.79 -6.51 -0.14
C ASP A 762 -24.35 -7.02 -0.04
N LEU A 763 -24.19 -8.31 0.23
CA LEU A 763 -22.88 -8.95 0.41
C LEU A 763 -22.04 -8.98 -0.86
N GLU A 764 -22.68 -9.05 -2.02
CA GLU A 764 -22.00 -9.18 -3.31
C GLU A 764 -21.35 -7.86 -3.74
N SER A 765 -22.07 -6.76 -3.57
CA SER A 765 -21.55 -5.42 -3.78
C SER A 765 -20.81 -4.86 -2.56
N ARG A 766 -20.87 -5.54 -1.40
CA ARG A 766 -20.31 -5.13 -0.10
C ARG A 766 -20.83 -3.75 0.31
N LYS A 767 -22.14 -3.55 0.15
CA LYS A 767 -22.82 -2.29 0.43
C LYS A 767 -23.89 -2.47 1.49
N ILE A 768 -24.04 -1.43 2.30
CA ILE A 768 -25.12 -1.29 3.26
C ILE A 768 -25.83 0.00 2.92
N ASP A 769 -27.13 -0.08 2.69
CA ASP A 769 -27.97 1.08 2.40
C ASP A 769 -28.73 1.48 3.66
N PHE A 770 -28.67 2.77 3.95
CA PHE A 770 -29.31 3.43 5.07
C PHE A 770 -30.41 4.36 4.60
N ARG A 771 -31.40 4.58 5.46
CA ARG A 771 -32.39 5.65 5.33
C ARG A 771 -32.34 6.54 6.56
N LEU A 772 -32.49 7.84 6.39
CA LEU A 772 -32.59 8.77 7.52
C LEU A 772 -33.93 8.60 8.25
N ILE A 773 -33.86 8.55 9.57
CA ILE A 773 -35.03 8.49 10.45
C ILE A 773 -35.22 9.88 11.03
N ASP A 774 -36.10 10.66 10.40
CA ASP A 774 -36.44 12.04 10.73
C ASP A 774 -35.30 13.09 10.62
N ALA A 775 -35.58 14.17 9.89
CA ALA A 775 -34.67 15.29 9.60
C ALA A 775 -34.36 16.21 10.81
N ALA A 776 -34.47 15.73 12.05
CA ALA A 776 -34.60 16.56 13.23
C ALA A 776 -33.50 16.33 14.28
N MET A 777 -32.32 16.92 14.04
CA MET A 777 -31.58 17.67 15.06
C MET A 777 -31.01 18.93 14.41
N PRO A 778 -30.99 20.08 15.10
CA PRO A 778 -30.92 21.38 14.45
C PRO A 778 -29.63 21.52 13.65
N ALA A 779 -29.79 21.79 12.35
CA ALA A 779 -28.77 22.38 11.52
C ALA A 779 -28.03 23.44 12.33
N THR A 780 -26.72 23.28 12.43
CA THR A 780 -25.84 24.29 13.02
C THR A 780 -26.21 25.64 12.43
N ARG A 781 -26.82 26.51 13.25
CA ARG A 781 -27.20 27.87 12.84
C ARG A 781 -25.92 28.56 12.37
N ARG A 782 -25.87 28.86 11.07
CA ARG A 782 -24.89 29.68 10.34
C ARG A 782 -24.01 30.52 11.27
N THR A 783 -22.81 30.04 11.63
CA THR A 783 -21.82 30.84 12.34
C THR A 783 -21.18 31.82 11.37
N GLY A 784 -21.78 33.01 11.26
CA GLY A 784 -21.16 34.21 10.66
C GLY A 784 -21.16 34.27 9.13
N LYS A 785 -21.45 35.45 8.58
CA LYS A 785 -21.22 35.75 7.15
C LYS A 785 -19.72 35.71 6.86
N THR A 786 -19.31 34.86 5.92
CA THR A 786 -17.94 34.79 5.39
C THR A 786 -17.57 36.11 4.70
N ALA A 787 -16.27 36.35 4.48
CA ALA A 787 -15.82 37.51 3.71
C ALA A 787 -16.39 37.52 2.28
N ARG A 788 -16.58 36.33 1.70
CA ARG A 788 -17.20 36.11 0.39
C ARG A 788 -18.70 36.44 0.37
N ASP A 789 -19.43 36.09 1.44
CA ASP A 789 -20.85 36.47 1.59
C ASP A 789 -21.01 37.99 1.69
N ARG A 790 -20.09 38.67 2.39
CA ARG A 790 -20.09 40.15 2.47
C ARG A 790 -19.75 40.81 1.13
N GLN A 791 -18.90 40.16 0.33
CA GLN A 791 -18.51 40.63 -0.99
C GLN A 791 -19.63 40.39 -2.02
N ARG A 792 -20.34 39.27 -1.92
CA ARG A 792 -21.52 38.97 -2.73
C ARG A 792 -22.68 39.92 -2.41
N ASP A 793 -22.94 40.20 -1.14
CA ASP A 793 -23.94 41.21 -0.71
C ASP A 793 -23.56 42.64 -1.18
N ALA A 794 -22.26 42.92 -1.33
CA ALA A 794 -21.76 44.19 -1.87
C ALA A 794 -21.84 44.26 -3.40
N GLU A 795 -21.79 43.14 -4.11
CA GLU A 795 -21.88 43.03 -5.56
C GLU A 795 -23.32 42.90 -6.08
N THR A 796 -24.24 42.30 -5.31
CA THR A 796 -25.64 42.10 -5.73
C THR A 796 -26.56 43.27 -5.40
N GLY A 797 -26.13 44.23 -4.57
CA GLY A 797 -26.88 45.46 -4.32
C GLY A 797 -28.30 45.28 -3.74
N GLU A 798 -28.62 44.11 -3.17
CA GLU A 798 -29.91 43.89 -2.53
C GLU A 798 -29.85 44.35 -1.06
N ALA A 799 -30.39 45.55 -0.83
CA ALA A 799 -30.67 46.03 0.52
C ALA A 799 -31.72 45.12 1.22
N PRO A 800 -31.68 44.96 2.56
CA PRO A 800 -32.64 44.13 3.27
C PRO A 800 -34.07 44.65 3.06
N GLY A 801 -34.94 43.77 2.57
CA GLY A 801 -36.36 44.04 2.37
C GLY A 801 -37.05 44.49 3.66
N TRP A 802 -37.58 45.70 3.60
CA TRP A 802 -38.47 46.31 4.57
C TRP A 802 -39.82 45.57 4.54
N ARG A 803 -40.07 44.74 5.55
CA ARG A 803 -41.42 44.31 5.95
C ARG A 803 -41.53 44.37 7.46
N GLU A 804 -41.46 45.59 7.99
CA GLU A 804 -42.05 45.98 9.27
C GLU A 804 -41.92 47.50 9.39
N LEU A 805 -43.02 48.20 9.09
CA LEU A 805 -43.44 49.52 9.59
C LEU A 805 -44.51 50.07 8.63
N ALA A 806 -45.74 49.64 8.86
CA ALA A 806 -46.90 50.37 8.42
C ALA A 806 -47.06 51.60 9.33
N GLY A 807 -47.01 52.80 8.74
CA GLY A 807 -47.46 54.04 9.40
C GLY A 807 -46.47 55.19 9.23
N LEU A 808 -46.73 56.05 8.22
CA LEU A 808 -46.71 57.53 8.24
C LEU A 808 -46.73 58.08 6.79
N PRO A 809 -47.24 59.32 6.57
CA PRO A 809 -47.77 59.75 5.27
C PRO A 809 -46.74 60.38 4.32
N ALA A 810 -47.15 60.45 3.05
CA ALA A 810 -46.39 60.81 1.86
C ALA A 810 -45.78 62.23 1.84
N GLY A 811 -44.60 62.36 1.24
CA GLY A 811 -44.08 63.65 0.74
C GLY A 811 -42.60 63.69 0.38
N SER A 812 -42.30 63.82 -0.93
CA SER A 812 -41.08 64.36 -1.56
C SER A 812 -39.83 63.46 -1.78
N SER A 813 -39.11 63.79 -2.86
CA SER A 813 -38.24 62.95 -3.71
C SER A 813 -36.74 62.91 -3.29
N PRO A 814 -36.00 61.81 -3.58
CA PRO A 814 -34.63 61.60 -3.14
C PRO A 814 -33.58 62.10 -4.15
N ARG A 815 -33.09 63.35 -4.01
CA ARG A 815 -31.85 63.83 -4.65
C ARG A 815 -31.23 64.98 -3.83
N LYS A 816 -30.46 64.64 -2.79
CA LYS A 816 -29.42 65.50 -2.15
C LYS A 816 -28.76 64.82 -0.94
N ALA A 817 -28.23 63.62 -1.12
CA ALA A 817 -27.54 62.89 -0.04
C ALA A 817 -26.37 62.04 -0.57
N LEU A 818 -25.58 62.56 -1.52
CA LEU A 818 -24.43 61.83 -2.05
C LEU A 818 -23.10 62.61 -2.12
N ASP A 819 -23.00 63.83 -1.59
CA ASP A 819 -21.76 64.63 -1.69
C ASP A 819 -21.04 64.96 -0.37
N ASP A 820 -21.59 64.64 0.81
CA ASP A 820 -21.02 65.15 2.08
C ASP A 820 -20.31 64.11 2.97
N LEU A 821 -19.98 62.92 2.48
CA LEU A 821 -19.37 61.85 3.32
C LEU A 821 -17.99 61.36 2.89
N ALA A 822 -17.29 62.12 2.04
CA ALA A 822 -15.91 61.82 1.67
C ALA A 822 -14.99 63.03 1.85
N SER A 823 -14.87 63.59 3.06
CA SER A 823 -13.70 64.41 3.43
C SER A 823 -13.62 64.75 4.93
N ARG A 824 -12.86 63.96 5.72
CA ARG A 824 -11.62 64.39 6.42
C ARG A 824 -11.24 63.51 7.64
N PRO A 825 -9.95 63.48 8.01
CA PRO A 825 -9.39 62.53 8.98
C PRO A 825 -8.97 63.16 10.33
N GLY A 826 -8.92 62.29 11.36
CA GLY A 826 -7.95 62.31 12.47
C GLY A 826 -8.19 63.23 13.68
N ALA A 827 -8.37 62.64 14.88
CA ALA A 827 -7.56 62.91 16.09
C ALA A 827 -8.09 62.17 17.34
N THR A 828 -7.12 61.51 17.98
CA THR A 828 -6.95 61.06 19.37
C THR A 828 -7.88 61.55 20.51
N ARG A 829 -8.12 60.61 21.44
CA ARG A 829 -7.82 60.64 22.91
C ARG A 829 -8.99 60.34 23.88
N ALA A 830 -8.69 59.38 24.77
CA ALA A 830 -9.00 59.32 26.21
C ALA A 830 -10.28 58.61 26.70
N SER A 831 -10.00 57.54 27.43
CA SER A 831 -10.81 56.75 28.35
C SER A 831 -11.44 57.53 29.49
N LYS A 832 -12.63 57.12 29.94
CA LYS A 832 -13.03 57.14 31.36
C LYS A 832 -13.96 55.97 31.69
N THR A 833 -13.59 55.28 32.76
CA THR A 833 -14.30 54.22 33.50
C THR A 833 -15.40 54.78 34.40
N ARG A 834 -16.46 53.96 34.64
CA ARG A 834 -16.94 53.41 35.94
C ARG A 834 -18.47 53.48 36.17
N SER A 835 -19.03 52.32 36.60
CA SER A 835 -20.16 52.08 37.56
C SER A 835 -21.56 52.65 37.22
N SER A 836 -22.71 52.08 37.61
CA SER A 836 -23.14 51.21 38.72
C SER A 836 -24.54 50.58 38.45
N GLN A 837 -24.91 49.59 39.28
CA GLN A 837 -26.25 48.97 39.47
C GLN A 837 -27.42 49.97 39.69
N PRO A 838 -28.69 49.52 39.67
CA PRO A 838 -29.44 48.93 40.82
C PRO A 838 -30.35 47.75 40.38
N ALA A 839 -31.14 46.98 41.15
CA ALA A 839 -31.37 46.68 42.57
C ALA A 839 -32.32 45.43 42.57
N ALA A 840 -32.32 44.65 43.66
CA ALA A 840 -33.32 43.62 43.96
C ALA A 840 -34.44 44.18 44.85
N PRO A 841 -35.58 43.48 45.04
CA PRO A 841 -36.51 43.77 46.12
C PRO A 841 -36.34 42.81 47.32
N ASP A 842 -36.38 43.41 48.51
CA ASP A 842 -36.52 42.81 49.85
C ASP A 842 -37.94 42.28 50.09
N ASP A 843 -38.11 41.20 50.87
CA ASP A 843 -38.58 41.34 52.28
C ASP A 843 -38.59 40.00 53.07
N LYS A 844 -37.92 40.05 54.22
CA LYS A 844 -38.26 39.55 55.57
C LYS A 844 -38.39 38.05 55.96
N LYS A 845 -37.51 37.75 56.93
CA LYS A 845 -37.71 37.26 58.32
C LYS A 845 -37.57 35.75 58.64
N LYS A 846 -36.41 35.47 59.26
CA LYS A 846 -36.16 34.82 60.56
C LYS A 846 -37.11 33.70 61.04
N GLY A 847 -36.51 32.53 61.26
CA GLY A 847 -36.96 31.54 62.24
C GLY A 847 -35.97 30.39 62.40
N SER A 848 -35.28 30.32 63.54
CA SER A 848 -34.38 29.22 63.91
C SER A 848 -35.13 27.92 64.19
N ARG A 849 -34.56 26.76 63.83
CA ARG A 849 -34.11 25.69 64.75
C ARG A 849 -33.82 24.38 64.00
N ARG A 850 -32.72 23.77 64.44
CA ARG A 850 -32.37 22.35 64.50
C ARG A 850 -33.40 21.33 63.99
N GLY A 851 -32.89 20.38 63.22
CA GLY A 851 -33.44 19.07 62.89
C GLY A 851 -32.48 18.41 61.93
#